data_AF-T0R8S2-F1
#
_entry.id   AF-T0R8S2-F1
#
_cell.length_a   1.000
_cell.length_b   1.000
_cell.length_c   1.000
_cell.angle_alpha   90.00
_cell.angle_beta   90.00
_cell.angle_gamma   90.00
#
_symmetry.space_group_name_H-M   'P 1'
#
loop_
_entity.id
_entity.type
_entity.pdbx_description
1 polymer ?
#
loop_
_entity_poly.entity_id
_entity_poly.type
_entity_poly.pdbx_seq_one_letter_code
_entity_poly.pdbx_strand_id
1 'polypeptide(L)'
;MDADSVSFSFEGLGRVDKALVGVLAATGGYDVTLVGFKTYRDVYDSDDADEYDWTSDAALYENEIIRIPFRESGSALDVVVPGLLDQSAHHFLGRKRVDDDYGLKCPMAAILFWPKRFRVTIARPSGVVSLLKAAIEDGKLDDLGLGLHDFVLGALTTFDDNTSTALDADAMGRLLLQYKDVELVKRFLRDTLPLSISDKTNTARCIYESLDTFGWPTLLPSIQSLLARAAKDFGGFSAICPLLASLAGLPSERDAVCPPLRQPYTGEFLKACWQAAVLEPAFRPGAHPTQYSILLDWYFDAVLPARPNDNYLGKWLPAPLLLLVDSFAYTRVVGSHSALSAALPPWDQLRYLPRALLAATQCQPSLPRAPYITAVTTAMSLKAMRGSLSAHETATLLQYLDVVGCVDANLVAMCPALSGGIGNFLWGVLEFVKRAPPPAATAALMMRFLLDLAPTVPCTRRDYSGNNVPMIDALADLISALAMLSPEAALQCAAAWRSGLPPTLDAVRDILYPLVEKLQRQESDVRFRELLAYLATECRATLVDGGALAPLPAFKDYAIADAIDMDATHCDQCVAFVRFLCTGNATAMIYCNSDCSKIKAVVARHPHRLILTRQDNGYSSYLELRKQTWPGMASADDAAAHLRREDERRQDEQRVKKLTALLADLAPKVSGSKRRMEDA
;
A
#
# COMPACT_ATOMS: atom_id res chain seq x y z
N MET A 1 49.60 -5.75 -4.06
CA MET A 1 49.96 -6.34 -2.75
C MET A 1 48.66 -6.67 -2.07
N ASP A 2 48.39 -7.96 -1.85
CA ASP A 2 47.23 -8.38 -1.07
C ASP A 2 47.41 -7.87 0.37
N ALA A 3 46.64 -6.85 0.73
CA ALA A 3 46.57 -6.31 2.10
C ALA A 3 46.10 -7.37 3.13
N ASP A 4 45.73 -8.57 2.67
CA ASP A 4 45.30 -9.71 3.46
C ASP A 4 46.43 -10.50 4.16
N SER A 5 47.71 -10.13 4.00
CA SER A 5 48.84 -10.92 4.55
C SER A 5 49.50 -10.37 5.82
N VAL A 6 49.06 -9.24 6.37
CA VAL A 6 49.56 -8.77 7.66
C VAL A 6 48.96 -9.64 8.77
N SER A 7 49.80 -10.44 9.44
CA SER A 7 49.36 -11.31 10.54
C SER A 7 48.85 -10.47 11.71
N PHE A 8 47.54 -10.36 11.84
CA PHE A 8 46.88 -9.67 12.94
C PHE A 8 46.92 -10.52 14.22
N SER A 9 47.87 -10.25 15.11
CA SER A 9 48.00 -10.93 16.41
C SER A 9 48.26 -9.96 17.55
N PHE A 10 47.93 -10.36 18.78
CA PHE A 10 48.29 -9.59 19.98
C PHE A 10 49.81 -9.47 20.15
N GLU A 11 50.59 -10.39 19.57
CA GLU A 11 52.05 -10.29 19.52
C GLU A 11 52.54 -9.11 18.67
N GLY A 12 51.75 -8.66 17.70
CA GLY A 12 52.02 -7.48 16.88
C GLY A 12 51.74 -6.14 17.58
N LEU A 13 51.11 -6.15 18.76
CA LEU A 13 50.78 -4.92 19.48
C LEU A 13 52.02 -4.22 20.07
N GLY A 14 51.96 -2.89 20.13
CA GLY A 14 52.99 -2.07 20.79
C GLY A 14 53.09 -2.38 22.29
N ARG A 15 54.21 -2.00 22.92
CA ARG A 15 54.45 -2.26 24.36
C ARG A 15 53.33 -1.73 25.27
N VAL A 16 52.82 -0.53 24.96
CA VAL A 16 51.74 0.11 25.74
C VAL A 16 50.43 -0.64 25.59
N ASP A 17 50.07 -1.00 24.36
CA ASP A 17 48.84 -1.74 24.05
C ASP A 17 48.84 -3.13 24.66
N LYS A 18 49.96 -3.85 24.59
CA LYS A 18 50.14 -5.14 25.28
C LYS A 18 49.97 -5.01 26.79
N ALA A 19 50.51 -3.94 27.39
CA ALA A 19 50.35 -3.68 28.81
C ALA A 19 48.87 -3.39 29.15
N LEU A 20 48.16 -2.62 28.32
CA LEU A 20 46.73 -2.36 28.50
C LEU A 20 45.90 -3.65 28.42
N VAL A 21 46.10 -4.45 27.37
CA VAL A 21 45.43 -5.76 27.20
C VAL A 21 45.72 -6.65 28.40
N GLY A 22 46.99 -6.74 28.83
CA GLY A 22 47.40 -7.53 29.98
C GLY A 22 46.73 -7.08 31.28
N VAL A 23 46.63 -5.77 31.52
CA VAL A 23 45.93 -5.22 32.70
C VAL A 23 44.44 -5.55 32.64
N LEU A 24 43.77 -5.31 31.51
CA LEU A 24 42.34 -5.58 31.34
C LEU A 24 42.03 -7.07 31.51
N ALA A 25 42.81 -7.95 30.87
CA ALA A 25 42.67 -9.40 30.99
C ALA A 25 42.92 -9.88 32.44
N ALA A 26 43.94 -9.35 33.12
CA ALA A 26 44.27 -9.70 34.49
C ALA A 26 43.17 -9.35 35.50
N THR A 27 42.33 -8.34 35.22
CA THR A 27 41.17 -8.05 36.08
C THR A 27 40.12 -9.16 36.07
N GLY A 28 40.10 -10.00 35.03
CA GLY A 28 39.05 -10.99 34.79
C GLY A 28 37.66 -10.39 34.52
N GLY A 29 37.50 -9.05 34.54
CA GLY A 29 36.22 -8.36 34.41
C GLY A 29 35.89 -7.89 33.01
N TYR A 30 36.84 -7.96 32.07
CA TYR A 30 36.68 -7.51 30.69
C TYR A 30 36.89 -8.66 29.71
N ASP A 31 36.16 -8.61 28.61
CA ASP A 31 36.57 -9.26 27.37
C ASP A 31 37.41 -8.27 26.58
N VAL A 32 38.47 -8.77 25.96
CA VAL A 32 39.38 -7.99 25.15
C VAL A 32 39.59 -8.74 23.85
N THR A 33 39.38 -8.07 22.73
CA THR A 33 39.57 -8.64 21.41
C THR A 33 40.23 -7.64 20.47
N LEU A 34 40.95 -8.16 19.49
CA LEU A 34 41.44 -7.37 18.36
C LEU A 34 40.39 -7.47 17.25
N VAL A 35 40.02 -6.34 16.64
CA VAL A 35 39.08 -6.27 15.51
C VAL A 35 39.73 -5.63 14.31
N GLY A 36 39.46 -6.17 13.12
CA GLY A 36 39.85 -5.60 11.83
C GLY A 36 38.67 -4.86 11.21
N PHE A 37 38.96 -3.68 10.65
CA PHE A 37 37.99 -2.80 10.02
C PHE A 37 37.95 -2.99 8.50
N LYS A 38 36.79 -2.70 7.91
CA LYS A 38 36.56 -2.83 6.47
C LYS A 38 37.39 -1.82 5.70
N THR A 39 38.08 -2.28 4.66
CA THR A 39 38.85 -1.39 3.79
C THR A 39 37.91 -0.69 2.81
N TYR A 40 37.91 0.63 2.84
CA TYR A 40 37.20 1.46 1.88
C TYR A 40 38.06 1.60 0.63
N ARG A 41 37.60 1.01 -0.48
CA ARG A 41 38.14 1.31 -1.80
C ARG A 41 37.21 2.35 -2.40
N ASP A 42 37.69 3.58 -2.46
CA ASP A 42 36.96 4.67 -3.09
C ASP A 42 36.95 4.42 -4.60
N VAL A 43 36.00 3.62 -5.08
CA VAL A 43 35.73 3.45 -6.52
C VAL A 43 34.72 4.53 -6.91
N TYR A 44 35.13 5.80 -6.78
CA TYR A 44 34.46 6.84 -7.54
C TYR A 44 34.91 6.68 -9.00
N ASP A 45 34.09 6.01 -9.80
CA ASP A 45 34.05 6.25 -11.26
C ASP A 45 33.47 7.67 -11.45
N SER A 46 34.22 8.70 -11.05
CA SER A 46 33.86 10.07 -11.40
C SER A 46 34.37 10.32 -12.81
N ASP A 47 33.47 10.21 -13.78
CA ASP A 47 33.68 10.66 -15.16
C ASP A 47 33.89 12.20 -15.27
N ASP A 48 33.78 12.92 -14.16
CA ASP A 48 34.04 14.36 -14.06
C ASP A 48 35.54 14.62 -13.83
N ALA A 49 36.26 14.70 -14.94
CA ALA A 49 37.70 14.87 -15.07
C ALA A 49 38.21 16.30 -14.72
N ASP A 50 37.78 16.87 -13.60
CA ASP A 50 38.26 18.19 -13.14
C ASP A 50 39.11 18.06 -11.85
N GLU A 51 40.31 17.49 -12.06
CA GLU A 51 41.61 17.94 -11.55
C GLU A 51 41.67 18.60 -10.14
N TYR A 52 41.52 17.80 -9.08
CA TYR A 52 42.13 18.09 -7.78
C TYR A 52 42.97 16.90 -7.30
N ASP A 53 44.28 17.02 -7.47
CA ASP A 53 45.33 16.07 -7.13
C ASP A 53 45.52 15.94 -5.60
N TRP A 54 44.61 15.21 -4.93
CA TRP A 54 44.80 14.73 -3.55
C TRP A 54 45.19 13.24 -3.57
N THR A 55 46.34 12.89 -4.13
CA THR A 55 46.92 11.53 -4.08
C THR A 55 47.46 11.17 -2.69
N SER A 56 46.59 11.16 -1.68
CA SER A 56 46.86 10.44 -0.44
C SER A 56 46.42 8.99 -0.65
N ASP A 57 47.29 8.16 -1.21
CA ASP A 57 47.16 6.69 -1.38
C ASP A 57 47.04 5.90 -0.05
N ALA A 58 46.76 6.58 1.06
CA ALA A 58 46.50 5.93 2.33
C ALA A 58 45.14 5.23 2.27
N ALA A 59 45.14 3.89 2.33
CA ALA A 59 43.93 3.09 2.46
C ALA A 59 43.05 3.65 3.60
N LEU A 60 41.84 4.07 3.25
CA LEU A 60 40.84 4.48 4.23
C LEU A 60 40.14 3.21 4.74
N TYR A 61 39.85 3.18 6.03
CA TYR A 61 39.09 2.10 6.65
C TYR A 61 37.76 2.68 7.14
N GLU A 62 36.67 1.97 6.87
CA GLU A 62 35.38 2.21 7.49
C GLU A 62 35.38 1.57 8.87
N ASN A 63 34.86 2.28 9.88
CA ASN A 63 34.66 1.71 11.21
C ASN A 63 33.49 0.72 11.20
N GLU A 64 33.67 -0.40 10.50
CA GLU A 64 32.80 -1.56 10.39
C GLU A 64 33.66 -2.80 10.61
N ILE A 65 33.33 -3.58 11.63
CA ILE A 65 34.12 -4.75 12.06
C ILE A 65 33.85 -5.92 11.10
N ILE A 66 34.89 -6.37 10.39
CA ILE A 66 34.78 -7.49 9.42
C ILE A 66 35.51 -8.75 9.89
N ARG A 67 36.46 -8.62 10.82
CA ARG A 67 37.33 -9.72 11.25
C ARG A 67 37.64 -9.61 12.73
N ILE A 68 37.68 -10.75 13.41
CA ILE A 68 38.05 -10.88 14.82
C ILE A 68 39.13 -11.97 14.94
N PRO A 69 40.41 -11.63 14.63
CA PRO A 69 41.45 -12.61 14.30
C PRO A 69 42.04 -13.39 15.48
N PHE A 70 41.86 -12.97 16.75
CA PHE A 70 42.51 -13.65 17.88
C PHE A 70 41.64 -13.72 19.13
N ARG A 71 41.72 -14.86 19.83
CA ARG A 71 40.89 -15.25 20.98
C ARG A 71 41.77 -15.62 22.17
N GLU A 72 42.17 -14.63 22.98
CA GLU A 72 42.79 -14.92 24.26
C GLU A 72 41.68 -15.02 25.32
N SER A 73 41.31 -16.26 25.68
CA SER A 73 40.48 -16.65 26.85
C SER A 73 38.95 -16.75 26.69
N GLY A 74 38.42 -18.00 26.76
CA GLY A 74 37.07 -18.33 27.22
C GLY A 74 36.01 -18.65 26.15
N SER A 75 35.12 -19.62 26.43
CA SER A 75 34.01 -20.10 25.57
C SER A 75 32.95 -19.04 25.22
N ALA A 76 32.93 -17.91 25.94
CA ALA A 76 31.91 -16.87 25.85
C ALA A 76 31.87 -16.08 24.52
N LEU A 77 32.98 -16.04 23.76
CA LEU A 77 33.10 -15.18 22.58
C LEU A 77 32.35 -15.70 21.36
N ASP A 78 32.05 -16.99 21.26
CA ASP A 78 31.35 -17.55 20.09
C ASP A 78 29.94 -16.98 19.91
N VAL A 79 29.31 -16.54 21.00
CA VAL A 79 27.97 -15.95 20.95
C VAL A 79 27.99 -14.43 20.72
N VAL A 80 29.09 -13.79 21.10
CA VAL A 80 29.27 -12.33 21.00
C VAL A 80 29.78 -11.94 19.61
N VAL A 81 30.63 -12.77 19.00
CA VAL A 81 31.25 -12.52 17.69
C VAL A 81 30.23 -12.21 16.59
N PRO A 82 29.13 -12.97 16.41
CA PRO A 82 28.13 -12.65 15.38
C PRO A 82 27.45 -11.29 15.57
N GLY A 83 27.38 -10.80 16.81
CA GLY A 83 26.83 -9.48 17.13
C GLY A 83 27.81 -8.33 16.92
N LEU A 84 29.12 -8.62 16.88
CA LEU A 84 30.17 -7.64 16.58
C LEU A 84 30.42 -7.46 15.08
N LEU A 85 30.24 -8.52 14.30
CA LEU A 85 30.46 -8.46 12.84
C LEU A 85 29.45 -7.51 12.19
N ASP A 86 29.93 -6.77 11.18
CA ASP A 86 29.18 -5.76 10.43
C ASP A 86 28.59 -4.66 11.33
N GLN A 87 29.20 -4.43 12.49
CA GLN A 87 28.87 -3.32 13.38
C GLN A 87 30.03 -2.34 13.49
N SER A 88 29.70 -1.08 13.75
CA SER A 88 30.71 -0.08 14.07
C SER A 88 31.25 -0.28 15.47
N ALA A 89 32.57 -0.15 15.67
CA ALA A 89 33.14 -0.19 17.02
C ALA A 89 32.62 0.95 17.91
N HIS A 90 32.11 2.04 17.33
CA HIS A 90 31.48 3.13 18.09
C HIS A 90 30.02 2.84 18.48
N HIS A 91 29.38 1.81 17.90
CA HIS A 91 28.01 1.44 18.22
C HIS A 91 27.84 1.18 19.73
N PHE A 92 28.89 0.69 20.39
CA PHE A 92 28.91 0.39 21.83
C PHE A 92 29.11 1.60 22.74
N LEU A 93 29.33 2.80 22.21
CA LEU A 93 29.54 4.05 22.98
C LEU A 93 28.25 4.88 23.17
N GLY A 94 27.08 4.35 22.80
CA GLY A 94 25.79 4.87 23.25
C GLY A 94 25.30 6.16 22.60
N ARG A 95 25.50 6.33 21.28
CA ARG A 95 24.79 7.37 20.51
C ARG A 95 24.18 6.77 19.25
N LYS A 96 22.96 7.23 18.95
CA LYS A 96 22.22 7.05 17.68
C LYS A 96 23.19 6.94 16.51
N ARG A 97 22.87 6.08 15.53
CA ARG A 97 23.43 6.17 14.18
C ARG A 97 23.55 7.65 13.84
N VAL A 98 24.77 8.17 13.91
CA VAL A 98 25.08 9.47 13.32
C VAL A 98 25.02 9.10 11.85
N ASP A 99 23.83 9.27 11.24
CA ASP A 99 23.55 8.93 9.85
C ASP A 99 24.49 9.69 8.87
N ASP A 100 25.42 10.49 9.38
CA ASP A 100 26.34 11.36 8.64
C ASP A 100 27.84 11.05 8.83
N ASP A 101 28.25 10.00 9.57
CA ASP A 101 29.68 9.78 9.90
C ASP A 101 30.39 8.73 9.03
N TYR A 102 30.07 8.67 7.73
CA TYR A 102 30.81 7.88 6.73
C TYR A 102 32.28 8.34 6.53
N GLY A 103 32.77 9.31 7.32
CA GLY A 103 34.08 9.96 7.14
C GLY A 103 35.06 9.85 8.30
N LEU A 104 34.76 9.12 9.39
CA LEU A 104 35.74 8.96 10.47
C LEU A 104 36.90 8.05 10.03
N LYS A 105 38.04 8.66 9.71
CA LYS A 105 39.31 7.96 9.46
C LYS A 105 39.63 7.04 10.65
N CYS A 106 39.46 5.73 10.49
CA CYS A 106 39.85 4.76 11.50
C CYS A 106 41.12 4.01 11.07
N PRO A 107 41.93 3.51 12.03
CA PRO A 107 43.05 2.61 11.71
C PRO A 107 42.54 1.31 11.07
N MET A 108 43.46 0.48 10.55
CA MET A 108 43.14 -0.85 10.01
C MET A 108 42.49 -1.78 11.05
N ALA A 109 42.76 -1.55 12.33
CA ALA A 109 42.27 -2.35 13.44
C ALA A 109 42.26 -1.57 14.75
N ALA A 110 41.48 -2.07 15.70
CA ALA A 110 41.44 -1.57 17.06
C ALA A 110 41.39 -2.70 18.08
N ILE A 111 41.81 -2.38 19.30
CA ILE A 111 41.54 -3.20 20.48
C ILE A 111 40.17 -2.80 20.98
N LEU A 112 39.24 -3.75 20.94
CA LEU A 112 37.91 -3.58 21.48
C LEU A 112 37.84 -4.31 22.82
N PHE A 113 37.33 -3.63 23.84
CA PHE A 113 37.13 -4.23 25.15
C PHE A 113 35.80 -3.78 25.75
N TRP A 114 35.15 -4.69 26.49
CA TRP A 114 33.91 -4.40 27.19
C TRP A 114 33.86 -5.19 28.49
N PRO A 115 33.23 -4.67 29.55
CA PRO A 115 33.00 -5.45 30.76
C PRO A 115 32.15 -6.69 30.44
N LYS A 116 32.45 -7.85 31.04
CA LYS A 116 31.75 -9.12 30.75
C LYS A 116 30.22 -9.06 30.93
N ARG A 117 29.73 -8.20 31.83
CA ARG A 117 28.30 -7.92 31.99
C ARG A 117 27.60 -7.35 30.76
N PHE A 118 28.35 -6.81 29.80
CA PHE A 118 27.84 -6.29 28.52
C PHE A 118 27.94 -7.30 27.37
N ARG A 119 28.33 -8.56 27.63
CA ARG A 119 28.29 -9.63 26.61
C ARG A 119 26.89 -9.77 26.00
N VAL A 120 25.87 -9.63 26.84
CA VAL A 120 24.46 -9.75 26.43
C VAL A 120 24.07 -8.62 25.47
N THR A 121 24.45 -7.37 25.77
CA THR A 121 24.19 -6.21 24.90
C THR A 121 24.79 -6.33 23.50
N ILE A 122 25.84 -7.12 23.33
CA ILE A 122 26.50 -7.29 22.04
C ILE A 122 25.85 -8.39 21.21
N ALA A 123 25.30 -9.45 21.83
CA ALA A 123 24.81 -10.65 21.15
C ALA A 123 23.55 -10.46 20.28
N ARG A 124 23.06 -9.21 20.12
CA ARG A 124 21.81 -8.82 19.43
C ARG A 124 20.55 -9.48 20.03
N PRO A 125 19.34 -8.92 19.83
CA PRO A 125 18.11 -9.46 20.42
C PRO A 125 17.89 -10.97 20.17
N SER A 126 18.10 -11.46 18.95
CA SER A 126 17.88 -12.87 18.59
C SER A 126 18.87 -13.84 19.22
N GLY A 127 20.15 -13.45 19.32
CA GLY A 127 21.18 -14.24 20.00
C GLY A 127 20.94 -14.30 21.50
N VAL A 128 20.55 -13.17 22.09
CA VAL A 128 20.20 -13.05 23.51
C VAL A 128 18.99 -13.91 23.88
N VAL A 129 17.93 -13.90 23.07
CA VAL A 129 16.74 -14.74 23.29
C VAL A 129 17.10 -16.22 23.24
N SER A 130 17.93 -16.62 22.28
CA SER A 130 18.36 -18.02 22.13
C SER A 130 19.17 -18.50 23.34
N LEU A 131 20.08 -17.65 23.82
CA LEU A 131 20.84 -17.91 25.03
C LEU A 131 19.96 -17.97 26.28
N LEU A 132 19.03 -17.01 26.43
CA LEU A 132 18.12 -16.99 27.56
C LEU A 132 17.26 -18.26 27.60
N LYS A 133 16.81 -18.71 26.43
CA LYS A 133 16.07 -19.95 26.29
C LYS A 133 16.88 -21.14 26.76
N ALA A 134 18.10 -21.32 26.26
CA ALA A 134 18.99 -22.40 26.71
C ALA A 134 19.31 -22.31 28.21
N ALA A 135 19.49 -21.10 28.73
CA ALA A 135 19.70 -20.85 30.15
C ALA A 135 18.51 -21.29 31.02
N ILE A 136 17.29 -20.97 30.62
CA ILE A 136 16.06 -21.30 31.36
C ILE A 136 15.69 -22.79 31.20
N GLU A 137 15.86 -23.35 30.00
CA GLU A 137 15.48 -24.75 29.69
C GLU A 137 16.54 -25.76 30.14
N ASP A 138 17.82 -25.48 29.89
CA ASP A 138 18.92 -26.43 30.12
C ASP A 138 19.77 -26.11 31.36
N GLY A 139 19.54 -24.95 32.01
CA GLY A 139 20.35 -24.50 33.15
C GLY A 139 21.78 -24.11 32.80
N LYS A 140 22.11 -23.96 31.51
CA LYS A 140 23.46 -23.65 31.02
C LYS A 140 23.69 -22.15 30.95
N LEU A 141 24.25 -21.57 32.02
CA LEU A 141 24.62 -20.15 32.05
C LEU A 141 26.13 -19.89 32.14
N ASP A 142 26.91 -20.94 32.42
CA ASP A 142 28.34 -20.86 32.71
C ASP A 142 29.14 -20.23 31.55
N ASP A 143 28.64 -20.36 30.32
CA ASP A 143 29.30 -19.84 29.12
C ASP A 143 29.41 -18.30 29.09
N LEU A 144 28.59 -17.57 29.85
CA LEU A 144 28.62 -16.10 29.86
C LEU A 144 29.17 -15.50 31.14
N GLY A 145 29.41 -16.30 32.19
CA GLY A 145 29.97 -15.82 33.46
C GLY A 145 29.11 -14.79 34.19
N LEU A 146 27.79 -14.81 33.96
CA LEU A 146 26.80 -13.96 34.63
C LEU A 146 25.83 -14.83 35.42
N GLY A 147 25.16 -14.29 36.43
CA GLY A 147 23.98 -14.94 37.01
C GLY A 147 22.78 -14.80 36.08
N LEU A 148 21.79 -15.71 36.15
CA LEU A 148 20.59 -15.67 35.30
C LEU A 148 19.87 -14.33 35.38
N HIS A 149 19.73 -13.78 36.59
CA HIS A 149 19.09 -12.49 36.80
C HIS A 149 19.85 -11.33 36.13
N ASP A 150 21.17 -11.25 36.31
CA ASP A 150 22.01 -10.24 35.66
C ASP A 150 22.02 -10.40 34.14
N PHE A 151 21.97 -11.64 33.65
CA PHE A 151 21.86 -11.95 32.24
C PHE A 151 20.52 -11.45 31.67
N VAL A 152 19.39 -11.68 32.34
CA VAL A 152 18.09 -11.14 31.92
C VAL A 152 18.08 -9.61 31.97
N LEU A 153 18.67 -8.99 32.98
CA LEU A 153 18.77 -7.52 33.04
C LEU A 153 19.57 -6.96 31.86
N GLY A 154 20.72 -7.56 31.54
CA GLY A 154 21.48 -7.22 30.34
C GLY A 154 20.70 -7.49 29.06
N ALA A 155 19.89 -8.55 29.04
CA ALA A 155 19.05 -8.91 27.92
C ALA A 155 18.01 -7.83 27.64
N LEU A 156 17.32 -7.33 28.67
CA LEU A 156 16.33 -6.25 28.53
C LEU A 156 16.94 -4.99 27.92
N THR A 157 18.16 -4.62 28.32
CA THR A 157 18.83 -3.43 27.75
C THR A 157 19.11 -3.55 26.24
N THR A 158 19.20 -4.77 25.69
CA THR A 158 19.41 -4.97 24.24
C THR A 158 18.21 -4.61 23.39
N PHE A 159 17.02 -4.64 23.99
CA PHE A 159 15.76 -4.39 23.31
C PHE A 159 15.34 -2.93 23.37
N ASP A 160 15.92 -2.14 24.28
CA ASP A 160 15.65 -0.71 24.43
C ASP A 160 16.16 0.12 23.23
N ASP A 161 17.10 -0.41 22.42
CA ASP A 161 17.78 0.28 21.31
C ASP A 161 17.02 0.27 19.95
N ASN A 162 15.69 0.11 19.93
CA ASN A 162 14.82 0.18 18.74
C ASN A 162 15.14 -0.80 17.58
N THR A 163 16.08 -1.72 17.74
CA THR A 163 16.46 -2.70 16.70
C THR A 163 15.80 -4.06 16.87
N SER A 164 15.00 -4.25 17.92
CA SER A 164 14.36 -5.53 18.19
C SER A 164 13.21 -5.81 17.22
N THR A 165 13.15 -7.04 16.72
CA THR A 165 12.00 -7.50 15.96
C THR A 165 10.87 -7.86 16.92
N ALA A 166 9.62 -7.75 16.48
CA ALA A 166 8.46 -8.11 17.31
C ALA A 166 8.48 -9.61 17.71
N LEU A 167 9.08 -10.47 16.89
CA LEU A 167 9.30 -11.88 17.18
C LEU A 167 10.24 -12.10 18.37
N ASP A 168 11.35 -11.35 18.42
CA ASP A 168 12.29 -11.44 19.53
C ASP A 168 11.65 -10.95 20.83
N ALA A 169 10.82 -9.89 20.75
CA ALA A 169 10.12 -9.34 21.91
C ALA A 169 9.06 -10.33 22.46
N ASP A 170 8.31 -11.00 21.59
CA ASP A 170 7.38 -12.08 21.99
C ASP A 170 8.10 -13.24 22.67
N ALA A 171 9.22 -13.69 22.09
CA ALA A 171 10.01 -14.76 22.66
C ALA A 171 10.59 -14.38 24.03
N MET A 172 11.12 -13.15 24.16
CA MET A 172 11.57 -12.61 25.45
C MET A 172 10.43 -12.60 26.48
N GLY A 173 9.24 -12.10 26.09
CA GLY A 173 8.08 -12.07 26.97
C GLY A 173 7.70 -13.46 27.52
N ARG A 174 7.69 -14.48 26.66
CA ARG A 174 7.43 -15.88 27.06
C ARG A 174 8.49 -16.42 28.02
N LEU A 175 9.76 -16.14 27.78
CA LEU A 175 10.86 -16.55 28.64
C LEU A 175 10.78 -15.89 30.02
N LEU A 176 10.44 -14.60 30.08
CA LEU A 176 10.24 -13.88 31.36
C LEU A 176 9.06 -14.45 32.15
N LEU A 177 7.97 -14.81 31.47
CA LEU A 177 6.82 -15.49 32.09
C LEU A 177 7.20 -16.86 32.65
N GLN A 178 8.03 -17.62 31.93
CA GLN A 178 8.56 -18.90 32.40
C GLN A 178 9.50 -18.74 33.60
N TYR A 179 10.30 -17.67 33.62
CA TYR A 179 11.21 -17.34 34.71
C TYR A 179 10.49 -16.88 35.99
N LYS A 180 9.24 -16.38 35.86
CA LYS A 180 8.34 -15.99 36.97
C LYS A 180 8.86 -14.87 37.88
N ASP A 181 9.80 -14.05 37.41
CA ASP A 181 10.26 -12.85 38.11
C ASP A 181 9.40 -11.64 37.69
N VAL A 182 8.48 -11.25 38.58
CA VAL A 182 7.52 -10.18 38.32
C VAL A 182 8.18 -8.81 38.13
N GLU A 183 9.34 -8.56 38.75
CA GLU A 183 10.03 -7.26 38.62
C GLU A 183 10.68 -7.13 37.24
N LEU A 184 11.20 -8.22 36.70
CA LEU A 184 11.72 -8.25 35.32
C LEU A 184 10.61 -8.13 34.29
N VAL A 185 9.45 -8.78 34.51
CA VAL A 185 8.27 -8.61 33.64
C VAL A 185 7.75 -7.18 33.70
N LYS A 186 7.66 -6.57 34.90
CA LYS A 186 7.30 -5.16 35.06
C LYS A 186 8.23 -4.24 34.26
N ARG A 187 9.54 -4.47 34.35
CA ARG A 187 10.54 -3.70 33.61
C ARG A 187 10.40 -3.89 32.11
N PHE A 188 10.26 -5.14 31.66
CA PHE A 188 10.07 -5.46 30.24
C PHE A 188 8.84 -4.77 29.66
N LEU A 189 7.67 -4.91 30.29
CA LEU A 189 6.44 -4.27 29.84
C LEU A 189 6.60 -2.75 29.80
N ARG A 190 7.17 -2.16 30.85
CA ARG A 190 7.34 -0.70 31.00
C ARG A 190 8.31 -0.11 29.98
N ASP A 191 9.49 -0.71 29.86
CA ASP A 191 10.68 -0.09 29.28
C ASP A 191 11.10 -0.72 27.96
N THR A 192 10.57 -1.89 27.60
CA THR A 192 11.18 -2.68 26.52
C THR A 192 10.19 -3.17 25.48
N LEU A 193 9.01 -3.66 25.88
CA LEU A 193 8.04 -4.25 24.96
C LEU A 193 7.50 -3.21 23.95
N PRO A 194 7.71 -3.38 22.64
CA PRO A 194 7.15 -2.48 21.64
C PRO A 194 5.68 -2.80 21.40
N LEU A 195 4.84 -1.76 21.29
CA LEU A 195 3.44 -1.88 20.90
C LEU A 195 3.28 -1.43 19.44
N SER A 196 3.33 -2.38 18.49
CA SER A 196 3.34 -2.11 17.05
C SER A 196 2.06 -2.58 16.33
N ILE A 197 1.78 -1.97 15.17
CA ILE A 197 0.67 -2.29 14.26
C ILE A 197 0.89 -3.60 13.52
N SER A 198 2.14 -3.90 13.16
CA SER A 198 2.49 -5.04 12.31
C SER A 198 2.41 -6.38 13.04
N ASP A 199 2.55 -6.37 14.36
CA ASP A 199 2.51 -7.56 15.21
C ASP A 199 1.58 -7.38 16.41
N LYS A 200 0.34 -6.96 16.13
CA LYS A 200 -0.67 -6.73 17.18
C LYS A 200 -0.92 -7.98 18.02
N THR A 201 -0.86 -9.17 17.42
CA THR A 201 -1.28 -10.41 18.06
C THR A 201 -0.27 -10.92 19.07
N ASN A 202 1.03 -10.93 18.76
CA ASN A 202 2.03 -11.48 19.67
C ASN A 202 2.23 -10.57 20.90
N THR A 203 2.40 -9.26 20.69
CA THR A 203 2.52 -8.30 21.80
C THR A 203 1.28 -8.31 22.69
N ALA A 204 0.08 -8.28 22.11
CA ALA A 204 -1.16 -8.31 22.90
C ALA A 204 -1.32 -9.61 23.70
N ARG A 205 -0.92 -10.75 23.12
CA ARG A 205 -0.89 -12.04 23.82
C ARG A 205 0.10 -12.03 24.99
N CYS A 206 1.32 -11.53 24.80
CA CYS A 206 2.31 -11.42 25.88
C CYS A 206 1.79 -10.54 27.04
N ILE A 207 1.15 -9.41 26.72
CA ILE A 207 0.50 -8.54 27.72
C ILE A 207 -0.60 -9.31 28.46
N TYR A 208 -1.48 -10.01 27.72
CA TYR A 208 -2.55 -10.81 28.29
C TYR A 208 -2.02 -11.91 29.22
N GLU A 209 -1.05 -12.70 28.78
CA GLU A 209 -0.46 -13.79 29.57
C GLU A 209 0.24 -13.25 30.83
N SER A 210 0.88 -12.07 30.73
CA SER A 210 1.47 -11.40 31.89
C SER A 210 0.41 -10.96 32.90
N LEU A 211 -0.67 -10.34 32.41
CA LEU A 211 -1.79 -9.94 33.25
C LEU A 211 -2.43 -11.17 33.91
N ASP A 212 -2.68 -12.25 33.16
CA ASP A 212 -3.27 -13.49 33.64
C ASP A 212 -2.40 -14.16 34.72
N THR A 213 -1.08 -14.15 34.53
CA THR A 213 -0.13 -14.79 35.45
C THR A 213 0.08 -14.00 36.75
N PHE A 214 0.27 -12.68 36.67
CA PHE A 214 0.69 -11.86 37.83
C PHE A 214 -0.40 -10.96 38.40
N GLY A 215 -1.56 -10.90 37.73
CA GLY A 215 -2.66 -10.02 38.08
C GLY A 215 -2.45 -8.58 37.61
N TRP A 216 -3.54 -7.96 37.15
CA TRP A 216 -3.50 -6.56 36.72
C TRP A 216 -3.08 -5.57 37.83
N PRO A 217 -3.41 -5.72 39.13
CA PRO A 217 -3.02 -4.74 40.14
C PRO A 217 -1.49 -4.62 40.26
N THR A 218 -0.80 -5.75 40.10
CA THR A 218 0.67 -5.82 40.17
C THR A 218 1.31 -5.13 38.97
N LEU A 219 0.72 -5.27 37.78
CA LEU A 219 1.30 -4.82 36.51
C LEU A 219 0.78 -3.45 36.04
N LEU A 220 -0.27 -2.91 36.66
CA LEU A 220 -0.92 -1.66 36.21
C LEU A 220 0.09 -0.52 35.97
N PRO A 221 1.03 -0.19 36.87
CA PRO A 221 1.97 0.91 36.63
C PRO A 221 2.82 0.68 35.37
N SER A 222 3.28 -0.54 35.14
CA SER A 222 4.06 -0.90 33.95
C SER A 222 3.24 -0.81 32.67
N ILE A 223 1.98 -1.28 32.70
CA ILE A 223 1.08 -1.16 31.55
C ILE A 223 0.74 0.31 31.25
N GLN A 224 0.51 1.13 32.27
CA GLN A 224 0.25 2.55 32.08
C GLN A 224 1.44 3.25 31.41
N SER A 225 2.67 2.96 31.85
CA SER A 225 3.88 3.48 31.21
C SER A 225 4.08 2.95 29.78
N LEU A 226 3.80 1.66 29.54
CA LEU A 226 3.82 1.08 28.19
C LEU A 226 2.88 1.83 27.24
N LEU A 227 1.63 2.02 27.67
CA LEU A 227 0.62 2.72 26.88
C LEU A 227 0.98 4.19 26.69
N ALA A 228 1.51 4.85 27.72
CA ALA A 228 1.97 6.23 27.64
C ALA A 228 3.13 6.40 26.66
N ARG A 229 4.07 5.46 26.61
CA ARG A 229 5.13 5.44 25.60
C ARG A 229 4.56 5.18 24.21
N ALA A 230 3.75 4.12 24.05
CA ALA A 230 3.15 3.78 22.77
C ALA A 230 2.26 4.91 22.20
N ALA A 231 1.68 5.72 23.08
CA ALA A 231 0.92 6.91 22.73
C ALA A 231 1.79 8.04 22.13
N LYS A 232 3.07 8.12 22.51
CA LYS A 232 4.05 9.09 21.95
C LYS A 232 4.55 8.66 20.57
N ASP A 233 4.61 7.35 20.33
CA ASP A 233 5.13 6.80 19.09
C ASP A 233 4.06 6.82 17.99
N PHE A 234 4.41 7.35 16.81
CA PHE A 234 3.50 7.49 15.66
C PHE A 234 2.83 6.16 15.22
N GLY A 235 3.48 5.02 15.48
CA GLY A 235 2.93 3.69 15.20
C GLY A 235 2.11 3.08 16.34
N GLY A 236 2.39 3.46 17.60
CA GLY A 236 1.82 2.79 18.78
C GLY A 236 0.35 3.14 19.03
N PHE A 237 -0.09 4.33 18.63
CA PHE A 237 -1.47 4.79 18.85
C PHE A 237 -2.53 3.80 18.32
N SER A 238 -2.28 3.17 17.17
CA SER A 238 -3.28 2.32 16.51
C SER A 238 -3.36 0.89 17.07
N ALA A 239 -2.44 0.54 17.97
CA ALA A 239 -2.41 -0.74 18.67
C ALA A 239 -3.03 -0.66 20.08
N ILE A 240 -3.06 0.52 20.70
CA ILE A 240 -3.68 0.75 22.02
C ILE A 240 -5.17 0.40 22.03
N CYS A 241 -5.97 1.00 21.14
CA CYS A 241 -7.42 0.78 21.13
C CYS A 241 -7.80 -0.69 20.87
N PRO A 242 -7.23 -1.40 19.87
CA PRO A 242 -7.49 -2.83 19.68
C PRO A 242 -7.13 -3.69 20.90
N LEU A 243 -6.00 -3.41 21.57
CA LEU A 243 -5.58 -4.12 22.78
C LEU A 243 -6.61 -3.95 23.90
N LEU A 244 -6.94 -2.70 24.24
CA LEU A 244 -7.89 -2.41 25.32
C LEU A 244 -9.29 -2.94 25.00
N ALA A 245 -9.73 -2.86 23.75
CA ALA A 245 -11.01 -3.41 23.32
C ALA A 245 -11.03 -4.95 23.44
N SER A 246 -9.93 -5.63 23.07
CA SER A 246 -9.82 -7.09 23.17
C SER A 246 -9.80 -7.55 24.62
N LEU A 247 -9.05 -6.89 25.50
CA LEU A 247 -9.05 -7.16 26.94
C LEU A 247 -10.43 -6.93 27.58
N ALA A 248 -11.22 -5.99 27.05
CA ALA A 248 -12.61 -5.75 27.45
C ALA A 248 -13.62 -6.76 26.86
N GLY A 249 -13.20 -7.58 25.89
CA GLY A 249 -14.06 -8.55 25.21
C GLY A 249 -15.09 -7.92 24.26
N LEU A 250 -14.73 -6.83 23.59
CA LEU A 250 -15.63 -6.10 22.66
C LEU A 250 -15.59 -6.62 21.21
N PRO A 251 -14.42 -6.96 20.63
CA PRO A 251 -14.35 -7.47 19.27
C PRO A 251 -14.91 -8.89 19.14
N SER A 252 -15.19 -9.31 17.90
CA SER A 252 -15.45 -10.72 17.60
C SER A 252 -14.20 -11.58 17.86
N GLU A 253 -14.36 -12.90 18.07
CA GLU A 253 -13.20 -13.81 18.24
C GLU A 253 -12.20 -13.74 17.08
N ARG A 254 -12.67 -13.41 15.86
CA ARG A 254 -11.80 -13.28 14.68
C ARG A 254 -11.00 -11.97 14.67
N ASP A 255 -11.52 -10.92 15.29
CA ASP A 255 -10.93 -9.58 15.28
C ASP A 255 -10.15 -9.26 16.57
N ALA A 256 -10.34 -10.05 17.63
CA ALA A 256 -9.66 -9.89 18.90
C ALA A 256 -8.16 -10.18 18.77
N VAL A 257 -7.32 -9.29 19.31
CA VAL A 257 -5.85 -9.46 19.29
C VAL A 257 -5.34 -10.30 20.47
N CYS A 258 -6.15 -10.45 21.51
CA CYS A 258 -5.92 -11.32 22.66
C CYS A 258 -7.26 -11.71 23.32
N PRO A 259 -7.30 -12.73 24.17
CA PRO A 259 -8.50 -13.09 24.92
C PRO A 259 -8.94 -11.97 25.90
N PRO A 260 -10.23 -11.93 26.28
CA PRO A 260 -10.72 -11.00 27.29
C PRO A 260 -10.10 -11.29 28.66
N LEU A 261 -9.75 -10.24 29.41
CA LEU A 261 -9.20 -10.38 30.75
C LEU A 261 -10.32 -10.74 31.74
N ARG A 262 -10.16 -11.88 32.43
CA ARG A 262 -11.17 -12.42 33.37
C ARG A 262 -10.69 -12.31 34.81
N GLN A 263 -10.47 -11.08 35.26
CA GLN A 263 -10.03 -10.79 36.63
C GLN A 263 -11.01 -9.87 37.38
N PRO A 264 -11.05 -9.91 38.72
CA PRO A 264 -11.88 -9.00 39.50
C PRO A 264 -11.54 -7.54 39.17
N TYR A 265 -12.57 -6.70 39.05
CA TYR A 265 -12.42 -5.26 38.84
C TYR A 265 -11.65 -4.86 37.56
N THR A 266 -11.71 -5.70 36.51
CA THR A 266 -11.06 -5.45 35.22
C THR A 266 -11.45 -4.10 34.60
N GLY A 267 -12.65 -3.59 34.90
CA GLY A 267 -13.07 -2.26 34.49
C GLY A 267 -12.17 -1.14 35.02
N GLU A 268 -11.73 -1.21 36.27
CA GLU A 268 -10.84 -0.19 36.86
C GLU A 268 -9.47 -0.19 36.18
N PHE A 269 -8.96 -1.39 35.85
CA PHE A 269 -7.76 -1.54 35.05
C PHE A 269 -7.90 -0.88 33.68
N LEU A 270 -9.01 -1.14 32.97
CA LEU A 270 -9.25 -0.58 31.64
C LEU A 270 -9.41 0.95 31.68
N LYS A 271 -10.13 1.49 32.68
CA LYS A 271 -10.24 2.95 32.89
C LYS A 271 -8.87 3.59 33.15
N ALA A 272 -8.07 3.00 34.03
CA ALA A 272 -6.73 3.49 34.36
C ALA A 272 -5.75 3.42 33.18
N CYS A 273 -5.86 2.39 32.34
CA CYS A 273 -5.10 2.26 31.10
C CYS A 273 -5.52 3.28 30.05
N TRP A 274 -6.83 3.47 29.86
CA TRP A 274 -7.36 4.49 28.96
C TRP A 274 -6.95 5.90 29.39
N GLN A 275 -7.02 6.18 30.69
CA GLN A 275 -6.54 7.43 31.29
C GLN A 275 -5.07 7.69 30.97
N ALA A 276 -4.20 6.70 31.17
CA ALA A 276 -2.77 6.84 30.89
C ALA A 276 -2.50 7.17 29.42
N ALA A 277 -3.24 6.55 28.49
CA ALA A 277 -3.12 6.86 27.07
C ALA A 277 -3.65 8.27 26.74
N VAL A 278 -4.82 8.66 27.26
CA VAL A 278 -5.46 9.96 26.96
C VAL A 278 -4.70 11.15 27.55
N LEU A 279 -3.96 10.97 28.64
CA LEU A 279 -3.11 12.02 29.20
C LEU A 279 -1.92 12.37 28.30
N GLU A 280 -1.55 11.51 27.37
CA GLU A 280 -0.45 11.77 26.45
C GLU A 280 -0.90 12.63 25.26
N PRO A 281 -0.34 13.84 25.05
CA PRO A 281 -0.85 14.81 24.06
C PRO A 281 -0.84 14.32 22.60
N ALA A 282 0.04 13.35 22.30
CA ALA A 282 0.16 12.73 21.00
C ALA A 282 -0.95 11.69 20.73
N PHE A 283 -1.57 11.14 21.78
CA PHE A 283 -2.66 10.18 21.63
C PHE A 283 -3.97 10.88 21.34
N ARG A 284 -4.35 10.86 20.07
CA ARG A 284 -5.60 11.46 19.57
C ARG A 284 -6.44 10.37 18.92
N PRO A 285 -7.25 9.61 19.69
CA PRO A 285 -8.07 8.53 19.14
C PRO A 285 -9.09 9.05 18.11
N GLY A 286 -9.44 10.33 18.18
CA GLY A 286 -10.26 11.00 17.16
C GLY A 286 -9.49 11.46 15.92
N ALA A 287 -8.15 11.42 15.87
CA ALA A 287 -7.41 11.81 14.66
C ALA A 287 -7.51 10.77 13.54
N HIS A 288 -7.55 9.49 13.93
CA HIS A 288 -7.83 8.35 13.06
C HIS A 288 -8.80 7.42 13.78
N PRO A 289 -10.09 7.79 13.86
CA PRO A 289 -11.07 7.01 14.60
C PRO A 289 -11.10 5.58 14.06
N THR A 290 -11.12 4.62 14.98
CA THR A 290 -11.23 3.20 14.68
C THR A 290 -12.51 2.66 15.31
N GLN A 291 -12.97 1.49 14.87
CA GLN A 291 -14.09 0.83 15.53
C GLN A 291 -13.85 0.65 17.03
N TYR A 292 -12.59 0.42 17.44
CA TYR A 292 -12.23 0.12 18.82
C TYR A 292 -12.34 1.33 19.75
N SER A 293 -12.00 2.54 19.30
CA SER A 293 -12.20 3.74 20.13
C SER A 293 -13.69 4.03 20.35
N ILE A 294 -14.52 3.83 19.33
CA ILE A 294 -15.98 3.97 19.42
C ILE A 294 -16.59 2.90 20.35
N LEU A 295 -16.15 1.65 20.22
CA LEU A 295 -16.59 0.54 21.09
C LEU A 295 -16.16 0.74 22.54
N LEU A 296 -14.95 1.28 22.79
CA LEU A 296 -14.47 1.59 24.13
C LEU A 296 -15.28 2.71 24.78
N ASP A 297 -15.61 3.78 24.06
CA ASP A 297 -16.50 4.84 24.56
C ASP A 297 -17.85 4.27 24.98
N TRP A 298 -18.47 3.46 24.12
CA TRP A 298 -19.72 2.77 24.43
C TRP A 298 -19.59 1.80 25.61
N TYR A 299 -18.48 1.06 25.70
CA TYR A 299 -18.23 0.14 26.80
C TYR A 299 -18.16 0.86 28.14
N PHE A 300 -17.40 1.95 28.23
CA PHE A 300 -17.27 2.71 29.47
C PHE A 300 -18.57 3.37 29.92
N ASP A 301 -19.42 3.84 29.00
CA ASP A 301 -20.67 4.52 29.36
C ASP A 301 -21.85 3.58 29.59
N ALA A 302 -21.97 2.50 28.80
CA ALA A 302 -23.18 1.68 28.78
C ALA A 302 -22.98 0.27 29.36
N VAL A 303 -21.83 -0.35 29.11
CA VAL A 303 -21.62 -1.76 29.47
C VAL A 303 -21.02 -1.88 30.85
N LEU A 304 -19.91 -1.20 31.08
CA LEU A 304 -19.12 -1.35 32.29
C LEU A 304 -19.93 -1.00 33.55
N PRO A 305 -20.72 0.10 33.61
CA PRO A 305 -21.53 0.42 34.79
C PRO A 305 -22.61 -0.62 35.11
N ALA A 306 -23.06 -1.39 34.12
CA ALA A 306 -24.02 -2.48 34.31
C ALA A 306 -23.36 -3.78 34.82
N ARG A 307 -22.03 -3.82 34.96
CA ARG A 307 -21.26 -4.97 35.43
C ARG A 307 -20.68 -4.69 36.83
N PRO A 308 -21.42 -5.01 37.92
CA PRO A 308 -21.02 -4.65 39.28
C PRO A 308 -19.75 -5.36 39.76
N ASN A 309 -19.37 -6.49 39.16
CA ASN A 309 -18.15 -7.22 39.50
C ASN A 309 -16.89 -6.70 38.78
N ASP A 310 -17.08 -5.93 37.70
CA ASP A 310 -16.00 -5.38 36.90
C ASP A 310 -15.57 -3.98 37.40
N ASN A 311 -16.36 -3.36 38.28
CA ASN A 311 -16.04 -2.09 38.93
C ASN A 311 -15.88 -2.30 40.42
N TYR A 312 -14.91 -1.65 41.03
CA TYR A 312 -14.76 -1.69 42.47
C TYR A 312 -16.03 -1.14 43.13
N LEU A 313 -16.45 0.06 42.72
CA LEU A 313 -17.62 0.72 43.30
C LEU A 313 -18.99 0.18 42.82
N GLY A 314 -19.00 -0.71 41.83
CA GLY A 314 -20.24 -1.19 41.21
C GLY A 314 -21.14 -2.01 42.13
N LYS A 315 -20.60 -2.54 43.24
CA LYS A 315 -21.38 -3.24 44.27
C LYS A 315 -22.10 -2.31 45.24
N TRP A 316 -21.67 -1.06 45.35
CA TRP A 316 -22.18 -0.11 46.34
C TRP A 316 -22.92 1.07 45.71
N LEU A 317 -22.64 1.38 44.44
CA LEU A 317 -23.25 2.49 43.72
C LEU A 317 -24.09 2.00 42.53
N PRO A 318 -25.27 2.59 42.29
CA PRO A 318 -26.00 2.38 41.05
C PRO A 318 -25.24 2.99 39.86
N ALA A 319 -25.45 2.45 38.66
CA ALA A 319 -24.74 2.83 37.44
C ALA A 319 -24.64 4.35 37.17
N PRO A 320 -25.71 5.17 37.35
CA PRO A 320 -25.60 6.62 37.13
C PRO A 320 -24.65 7.33 38.10
N LEU A 321 -24.58 6.89 39.37
CA LEU A 321 -23.66 7.46 40.35
C LEU A 321 -22.22 7.00 40.10
N LEU A 322 -22.05 5.76 39.64
CA LEU A 322 -20.73 5.25 39.23
C LEU A 322 -20.14 6.10 38.09
N LEU A 323 -20.95 6.38 37.07
CA LEU A 323 -20.56 7.22 35.93
C LEU A 323 -20.15 8.65 36.37
N LEU A 324 -20.85 9.22 37.36
CA LEU A 324 -20.50 10.52 37.92
C LEU A 324 -19.15 10.48 38.65
N VAL A 325 -18.91 9.44 39.45
CA VAL A 325 -17.62 9.24 40.14
C VAL A 325 -16.49 9.05 39.14
N ASP A 326 -16.71 8.23 38.10
CA ASP A 326 -15.73 8.01 37.04
C ASP A 326 -15.38 9.32 36.31
N SER A 327 -16.37 10.17 36.03
CA SER A 327 -16.14 11.48 35.41
C SER A 327 -15.32 12.44 36.27
N PHE A 328 -15.29 12.22 37.60
CA PHE A 328 -14.45 12.99 38.52
C PHE A 328 -13.06 12.39 38.64
N ALA A 329 -12.96 11.06 38.64
CA ALA A 329 -11.69 10.34 38.82
C ALA A 329 -10.82 10.32 37.55
N TYR A 330 -11.43 10.36 36.37
CA TYR A 330 -10.77 10.25 35.07
C TYR A 330 -11.03 11.49 34.21
N THR A 331 -10.12 11.81 33.28
CA THR A 331 -10.29 12.93 32.34
C THR A 331 -11.40 12.68 31.34
N ARG A 332 -11.78 11.42 31.13
CA ARG A 332 -12.92 11.03 30.30
C ARG A 332 -14.22 11.40 31.00
N VAL A 333 -15.00 12.29 30.38
CA VAL A 333 -16.34 12.67 30.83
C VAL A 333 -17.38 11.70 30.28
N VAL A 334 -18.41 11.37 31.05
CA VAL A 334 -19.54 10.54 30.57
C VAL A 334 -20.19 11.16 29.35
N GLY A 335 -20.45 10.34 28.33
CA GLY A 335 -20.97 10.81 27.04
C GLY A 335 -19.93 11.53 26.18
N SER A 336 -18.67 11.60 26.60
CA SER A 336 -17.60 12.03 25.70
C SER A 336 -17.32 10.95 24.65
N HIS A 337 -17.29 11.39 23.40
CA HIS A 337 -16.94 10.56 22.26
C HIS A 337 -15.48 10.83 21.92
N SER A 338 -14.57 9.97 22.38
CA SER A 338 -13.14 10.07 22.11
C SER A 338 -12.83 10.05 20.61
N ALA A 339 -13.66 9.35 19.82
CA ALA A 339 -13.57 9.38 18.36
C ALA A 339 -13.94 10.74 17.72
N LEU A 340 -14.63 11.62 18.46
CA LEU A 340 -15.02 12.98 18.04
C LEU A 340 -14.27 14.10 18.79
N SER A 341 -13.45 13.75 19.79
CA SER A 341 -12.80 14.73 20.67
C SER A 341 -11.62 15.45 20.02
N ALA A 342 -11.03 14.87 18.98
CA ALA A 342 -10.04 15.58 18.18
C ALA A 342 -10.75 16.58 17.27
N ALA A 343 -10.31 17.84 17.26
CA ALA A 343 -10.76 18.86 16.32
C ALA A 343 -10.24 18.56 14.90
N LEU A 344 -10.67 17.42 14.35
CA LEU A 344 -10.33 17.02 13.00
C LEU A 344 -10.93 17.99 11.99
N PRO A 345 -10.21 18.28 10.88
CA PRO A 345 -10.83 18.83 9.69
C PRO A 345 -12.07 18.00 9.32
N PRO A 346 -13.19 18.64 8.89
CA PRO A 346 -14.39 17.92 8.43
C PRO A 346 -14.08 16.81 7.42
N TRP A 347 -13.07 17.05 6.59
CA TRP A 347 -12.52 16.10 5.63
C TRP A 347 -12.09 14.75 6.25
N ASP A 348 -11.25 14.78 7.28
CA ASP A 348 -10.75 13.56 7.92
C ASP A 348 -11.87 12.82 8.66
N GLN A 349 -12.85 13.55 9.18
CA GLN A 349 -14.05 12.94 9.76
C GLN A 349 -14.80 12.13 8.71
N LEU A 350 -15.07 12.69 7.53
CA LEU A 350 -15.75 11.96 6.44
C LEU A 350 -14.94 10.77 5.91
N ARG A 351 -13.61 10.84 5.99
CA ARG A 351 -12.71 9.78 5.55
C ARG A 351 -12.70 8.57 6.49
N TYR A 352 -12.50 8.81 7.78
CA TYR A 352 -12.23 7.73 8.74
C TYR A 352 -13.46 7.29 9.53
N LEU A 353 -14.33 8.24 9.89
CA LEU A 353 -15.42 7.98 10.82
C LEU A 353 -16.50 7.02 10.26
N PRO A 354 -16.98 7.15 9.01
CA PRO A 354 -17.97 6.20 8.46
C PRO A 354 -17.47 4.76 8.45
N ARG A 355 -16.19 4.54 8.10
CA ARG A 355 -15.57 3.21 8.11
C ARG A 355 -15.53 2.63 9.52
N ALA A 356 -15.08 3.43 10.49
CA ALA A 356 -15.01 3.03 11.89
C ALA A 356 -16.40 2.69 12.47
N LEU A 357 -17.42 3.47 12.11
CA LEU A 357 -18.79 3.27 12.58
C LEU A 357 -19.46 2.05 11.97
N LEU A 358 -19.24 1.78 10.67
CA LEU A 358 -19.74 0.56 10.04
C LEU A 358 -19.18 -0.68 10.74
N ALA A 359 -17.87 -0.72 10.97
CA ALA A 359 -17.23 -1.84 11.67
C ALA A 359 -17.67 -1.93 13.14
N ALA A 360 -17.78 -0.80 13.87
CA ALA A 360 -18.28 -0.80 15.24
C ALA A 360 -19.75 -1.27 15.34
N THR A 361 -20.59 -0.88 14.37
CA THR A 361 -22.00 -1.27 14.29
C THR A 361 -22.16 -2.76 13.99
N GLN A 362 -21.27 -3.34 13.19
CA GLN A 362 -21.24 -4.78 12.96
C GLN A 362 -20.92 -5.56 14.25
N CYS A 363 -19.97 -5.06 15.05
CA CYS A 363 -19.65 -5.67 16.35
C CYS A 363 -20.77 -5.45 17.38
N GLN A 364 -21.35 -4.26 17.42
CA GLN A 364 -22.42 -3.91 18.35
C GLN A 364 -23.54 -3.09 17.69
N PRO A 365 -24.62 -3.76 17.25
CA PRO A 365 -25.75 -3.09 16.61
C PRO A 365 -26.47 -2.06 17.50
N SER A 366 -26.44 -2.25 18.83
CA SER A 366 -27.10 -1.37 19.80
C SER A 366 -26.30 -0.10 20.15
N LEU A 367 -25.19 0.16 19.47
CA LEU A 367 -24.35 1.32 19.73
C LEU A 367 -25.12 2.64 19.46
N PRO A 368 -25.12 3.61 20.38
CA PRO A 368 -25.75 4.92 20.15
C PRO A 368 -25.09 5.67 18.99
N ARG A 369 -25.85 5.96 17.92
CA ARG A 369 -25.31 6.54 16.67
C ARG A 369 -25.56 8.04 16.50
N ALA A 370 -26.56 8.60 17.19
CA ALA A 370 -26.98 9.99 17.06
C ALA A 370 -25.82 11.02 17.06
N PRO A 371 -24.86 11.01 18.01
CA PRO A 371 -23.76 11.98 18.02
C PRO A 371 -22.86 11.87 16.79
N TYR A 372 -22.62 10.64 16.33
CA TYR A 372 -21.78 10.37 15.16
C TYR A 372 -22.49 10.72 13.83
N ILE A 373 -23.79 10.47 13.74
CA ILE A 373 -24.62 10.92 12.60
C ILE A 373 -24.54 12.44 12.49
N THR A 374 -24.77 13.16 13.60
CA THR A 374 -24.66 14.62 13.64
C THR A 374 -23.28 15.12 13.21
N ALA A 375 -22.20 14.45 13.65
CA ALA A 375 -20.84 14.81 13.26
C ALA A 375 -20.63 14.64 11.74
N VAL A 376 -21.05 13.51 11.17
CA VAL A 376 -20.94 13.24 9.72
C VAL A 376 -21.77 14.23 8.91
N THR A 377 -23.04 14.47 9.27
CA THR A 377 -23.91 15.41 8.54
C THR A 377 -23.40 16.85 8.65
N THR A 378 -22.85 17.23 9.80
CA THR A 378 -22.21 18.55 9.98
C THR A 378 -20.97 18.67 9.11
N ALA A 379 -20.12 17.63 9.08
CA ALA A 379 -18.92 17.61 8.25
C ALA A 379 -19.23 17.68 6.74
N MET A 380 -20.29 17.01 6.28
CA MET A 380 -20.79 17.13 4.90
C MET A 380 -21.25 18.57 4.58
N SER A 381 -21.92 19.21 5.54
CA SER A 381 -22.49 20.56 5.36
C SER A 381 -21.42 21.66 5.34
N LEU A 382 -20.30 21.46 6.04
CA LEU A 382 -19.23 22.46 6.20
C LEU A 382 -18.36 22.71 4.96
N LYS A 383 -18.79 22.27 3.75
CA LYS A 383 -18.05 22.38 2.47
C LYS A 383 -16.54 22.20 2.66
N ALA A 384 -16.07 20.96 2.68
CA ALA A 384 -14.65 20.64 2.86
C ALA A 384 -13.78 21.38 1.82
N MET A 385 -13.28 22.57 2.16
CA MET A 385 -12.60 23.45 1.20
C MET A 385 -11.23 22.93 0.74
N ARG A 386 -10.75 21.78 1.25
CA ARG A 386 -9.36 21.32 1.07
C ARG A 386 -9.16 19.79 1.00
N GLY A 387 -10.15 18.99 0.58
CA GLY A 387 -9.97 17.54 0.40
C GLY A 387 -11.04 16.90 -0.50
N SER A 388 -10.76 15.68 -1.00
CA SER A 388 -11.63 14.93 -1.91
C SER A 388 -11.70 13.44 -1.61
N LEU A 389 -12.90 12.86 -1.60
CA LEU A 389 -13.12 11.46 -1.20
C LEU A 389 -12.71 10.60 -2.37
N SER A 390 -11.88 9.61 -2.10
CA SER A 390 -11.73 8.51 -3.04
C SER A 390 -13.09 7.84 -3.28
N ALA A 391 -13.21 7.10 -4.39
CA ALA A 391 -14.41 6.32 -4.67
C ALA A 391 -14.74 5.36 -3.51
N HIS A 392 -13.71 4.72 -2.94
CA HIS A 392 -13.87 3.80 -1.81
C HIS A 392 -14.41 4.48 -0.55
N GLU A 393 -13.92 5.68 -0.23
CA GLU A 393 -14.41 6.47 0.91
C GLU A 393 -15.83 6.98 0.67
N THR A 394 -16.14 7.40 -0.55
CA THR A 394 -17.50 7.79 -0.97
C THR A 394 -18.47 6.64 -0.81
N ALA A 395 -18.11 5.44 -1.29
CA ALA A 395 -18.92 4.23 -1.16
C ALA A 395 -19.17 3.87 0.32
N THR A 396 -18.14 4.02 1.15
CA THR A 396 -18.21 3.74 2.60
C THR A 396 -19.10 4.75 3.33
N LEU A 397 -19.04 6.03 2.95
CA LEU A 397 -19.94 7.06 3.47
C LEU A 397 -21.40 6.76 3.10
N LEU A 398 -21.68 6.46 1.83
CA LEU A 398 -23.04 6.10 1.39
C LEU A 398 -23.56 4.85 2.10
N GLN A 399 -22.71 3.83 2.25
CA GLN A 399 -23.04 2.62 3.00
C GLN A 399 -23.36 2.91 4.46
N TYR A 400 -22.59 3.78 5.12
CA TYR A 400 -22.88 4.18 6.49
C TYR A 400 -24.23 4.90 6.59
N LEU A 401 -24.48 5.89 5.72
CA LEU A 401 -25.73 6.65 5.70
C LEU A 401 -26.95 5.74 5.47
N ASP A 402 -26.81 4.72 4.62
CA ASP A 402 -27.86 3.72 4.38
C ASP A 402 -28.13 2.88 5.62
N VAL A 403 -27.08 2.36 6.27
CA VAL A 403 -27.20 1.55 7.51
C VAL A 403 -27.85 2.31 8.66
N VAL A 404 -27.69 3.63 8.71
CA VAL A 404 -28.35 4.47 9.73
C VAL A 404 -29.70 5.05 9.28
N GLY A 405 -30.15 4.75 8.06
CA GLY A 405 -31.42 5.24 7.51
C GLY A 405 -31.43 6.76 7.28
N CYS A 406 -30.26 7.36 7.03
CA CYS A 406 -30.11 8.79 6.80
C CYS A 406 -29.78 9.13 5.34
N VAL A 407 -30.06 8.25 4.37
CA VAL A 407 -29.92 8.62 2.96
C VAL A 407 -31.11 9.49 2.53
N ASP A 408 -30.84 10.75 2.25
CA ASP A 408 -31.81 11.69 1.69
C ASP A 408 -31.27 12.39 0.42
N ALA A 409 -32.14 13.09 -0.30
CA ALA A 409 -31.79 13.72 -1.57
C ALA A 409 -30.75 14.84 -1.42
N ASN A 410 -30.74 15.54 -0.29
CA ASN A 410 -29.82 16.65 -0.04
C ASN A 410 -28.41 16.13 0.22
N LEU A 411 -28.28 15.08 1.04
CA LEU A 411 -27.00 14.46 1.36
C LEU A 411 -26.35 13.86 0.12
N VAL A 412 -27.15 13.23 -0.73
CA VAL A 412 -26.68 12.64 -1.99
C VAL A 412 -26.24 13.72 -2.98
N ALA A 413 -26.97 14.84 -3.05
CA ALA A 413 -26.57 16.00 -3.85
C ALA A 413 -25.27 16.66 -3.37
N MET A 414 -24.89 16.51 -2.10
CA MET A 414 -23.60 17.00 -1.58
C MET A 414 -22.42 16.08 -1.93
N CYS A 415 -22.64 14.77 -2.11
CA CYS A 415 -21.58 13.80 -2.34
C CYS A 415 -20.66 14.10 -3.55
N PRO A 416 -21.15 14.54 -4.73
CA PRO A 416 -20.28 14.89 -5.86
C PRO A 416 -19.23 15.97 -5.53
N ALA A 417 -19.60 16.96 -4.70
CA ALA A 417 -18.69 18.00 -4.26
C ALA A 417 -17.62 17.48 -3.29
N LEU A 418 -17.95 16.44 -2.52
CA LEU A 418 -17.05 15.81 -1.56
C LEU A 418 -16.05 14.86 -2.24
N SER A 419 -16.36 14.24 -3.38
CA SER A 419 -15.49 13.25 -4.06
C SER A 419 -14.40 13.86 -4.96
N GLY A 420 -14.27 15.19 -5.02
CA GLY A 420 -13.27 15.87 -5.89
C GLY A 420 -13.55 15.76 -7.39
N GLY A 421 -14.76 15.37 -7.77
CA GLY A 421 -15.18 15.26 -9.16
C GLY A 421 -16.24 14.19 -9.39
N ILE A 422 -17.01 14.37 -10.46
CA ILE A 422 -18.13 13.49 -10.80
C ILE A 422 -17.69 12.03 -11.07
N GLY A 423 -16.50 11.82 -11.64
CA GLY A 423 -15.98 10.47 -11.90
C GLY A 423 -15.74 9.66 -10.61
N ASN A 424 -15.07 10.23 -9.62
CA ASN A 424 -14.83 9.58 -8.33
C ASN A 424 -16.15 9.30 -7.59
N PHE A 425 -17.10 10.23 -7.67
CA PHE A 425 -18.42 10.04 -7.10
C PHE A 425 -19.15 8.86 -7.75
N LEU A 426 -19.23 8.82 -9.08
CA LEU A 426 -19.92 7.76 -9.82
C LEU A 426 -19.27 6.38 -9.57
N TRP A 427 -17.94 6.32 -9.53
CA TRP A 427 -17.24 5.10 -9.16
C TRP A 427 -17.56 4.70 -7.70
N GLY A 428 -17.65 5.65 -6.78
CA GLY A 428 -18.06 5.42 -5.40
C GLY A 428 -19.50 4.91 -5.28
N VAL A 429 -20.43 5.42 -6.08
CA VAL A 429 -21.82 4.91 -6.14
C VAL A 429 -21.83 3.48 -6.69
N LEU A 430 -21.08 3.20 -7.76
CA LEU A 430 -20.95 1.85 -8.31
C LEU A 430 -20.41 0.87 -7.26
N GLU A 431 -19.35 1.24 -6.53
CA GLU A 431 -18.83 0.43 -5.43
C GLU A 431 -19.87 0.19 -4.34
N PHE A 432 -20.61 1.22 -3.94
CA PHE A 432 -21.67 1.12 -2.92
C PHE A 432 -22.73 0.08 -3.33
N VAL A 433 -23.27 0.17 -4.55
CA VAL A 433 -24.30 -0.76 -5.04
C VAL A 433 -23.74 -2.17 -5.26
N LYS A 434 -22.45 -2.31 -5.58
CA LYS A 434 -21.78 -3.62 -5.70
C LYS A 434 -21.58 -4.32 -4.36
N ARG A 435 -21.36 -3.59 -3.26
CA ARG A 435 -21.10 -4.19 -1.94
C ARG A 435 -22.32 -4.89 -1.37
N ALA A 436 -23.49 -4.26 -1.49
CA ALA A 436 -24.76 -4.84 -1.06
C ALA A 436 -25.93 -4.17 -1.80
N PRO A 437 -27.00 -4.91 -2.15
CA PRO A 437 -28.20 -4.30 -2.70
C PRO A 437 -28.80 -3.30 -1.70
N PRO A 438 -28.95 -2.01 -2.06
CA PRO A 438 -29.55 -1.04 -1.16
C PRO A 438 -31.04 -1.32 -0.96
N PRO A 439 -31.64 -0.90 0.18
CA PRO A 439 -33.08 -0.89 0.37
C PRO A 439 -33.80 -0.17 -0.77
N ALA A 440 -35.02 -0.61 -1.11
CA ALA A 440 -35.77 -0.08 -2.26
C ALA A 440 -35.93 1.45 -2.24
N ALA A 441 -36.11 2.05 -1.06
CA ALA A 441 -36.19 3.50 -0.91
C ALA A 441 -34.86 4.21 -1.27
N THR A 442 -33.74 3.70 -0.77
CA THR A 442 -32.39 4.19 -1.10
C THR A 442 -32.09 3.98 -2.58
N ALA A 443 -32.42 2.81 -3.12
CA ALA A 443 -32.24 2.48 -4.53
C ALA A 443 -32.98 3.45 -5.45
N ALA A 444 -34.25 3.72 -5.16
CA ALA A 444 -35.08 4.67 -5.92
C ALA A 444 -34.53 6.10 -5.85
N LEU A 445 -34.02 6.51 -4.68
CA LEU A 445 -33.42 7.83 -4.50
C LEU A 445 -32.10 7.97 -5.27
N MET A 446 -31.20 6.98 -5.17
CA MET A 446 -29.96 6.94 -5.96
C MET A 446 -30.27 6.96 -7.45
N MET A 447 -31.20 6.11 -7.91
CA MET A 447 -31.57 6.01 -9.31
C MET A 447 -32.07 7.34 -9.85
N ARG A 448 -33.00 8.00 -9.15
CA ARG A 448 -33.50 9.32 -9.55
C ARG A 448 -32.38 10.34 -9.63
N PHE A 449 -31.52 10.38 -8.61
CA PHE A 449 -30.38 11.30 -8.59
C PHE A 449 -29.41 11.05 -9.76
N LEU A 450 -29.08 9.79 -10.05
CA LEU A 450 -28.19 9.44 -11.17
C LEU A 450 -28.80 9.81 -12.53
N LEU A 451 -30.12 9.63 -12.71
CA LEU A 451 -30.83 10.06 -13.92
C LEU A 451 -30.82 11.60 -14.07
N ASP A 452 -31.03 12.33 -12.97
CA ASP A 452 -30.96 13.80 -12.97
C ASP A 452 -29.53 14.31 -13.23
N LEU A 453 -28.53 13.55 -12.78
CA LEU A 453 -27.11 13.85 -12.96
C LEU A 453 -26.61 13.51 -14.38
N ALA A 454 -27.18 12.49 -15.03
CA ALA A 454 -26.71 11.97 -16.32
C ALA A 454 -26.49 13.04 -17.41
N PRO A 455 -27.37 14.04 -17.61
CA PRO A 455 -27.16 15.09 -18.62
C PRO A 455 -25.97 15.99 -18.32
N THR A 456 -25.50 16.03 -17.08
CA THR A 456 -24.37 16.88 -16.64
C THR A 456 -23.02 16.18 -16.75
N VAL A 457 -23.00 14.86 -16.99
CA VAL A 457 -21.75 14.10 -17.17
C VAL A 457 -21.13 14.50 -18.51
N PRO A 458 -19.98 15.19 -18.51
CA PRO A 458 -19.39 15.65 -19.75
C PRO A 458 -18.89 14.45 -20.56
N CYS A 459 -19.12 14.46 -21.88
CA CYS A 459 -18.62 13.41 -22.76
C CYS A 459 -17.08 13.43 -22.88
N THR A 460 -16.48 14.61 -22.70
CA THR A 460 -15.04 14.83 -22.78
C THR A 460 -14.57 15.77 -21.67
N ARG A 461 -13.34 15.57 -21.17
CA ARG A 461 -12.66 16.43 -20.20
C ARG A 461 -11.32 16.89 -20.78
N ARG A 462 -10.89 18.12 -20.51
CA ARG A 462 -9.52 18.53 -20.84
C ARG A 462 -8.50 17.82 -19.95
N ASP A 463 -7.52 17.17 -20.55
CA ASP A 463 -6.34 16.64 -19.87
C ASP A 463 -5.32 17.75 -19.53
N TYR A 464 -4.20 17.38 -18.92
CA TYR A 464 -3.12 18.31 -18.56
C TYR A 464 -2.48 19.01 -19.76
N SER A 465 -2.58 18.42 -20.95
CA SER A 465 -2.13 19.03 -22.22
C SER A 465 -3.20 19.90 -22.87
N GLY A 466 -4.38 20.03 -22.25
CA GLY A 466 -5.51 20.80 -22.77
C GLY A 466 -6.34 20.06 -23.82
N ASN A 467 -6.02 18.80 -24.10
CA ASN A 467 -6.75 17.98 -25.07
C ASN A 467 -8.03 17.42 -24.46
N ASN A 468 -9.11 17.41 -25.24
CA ASN A 468 -10.37 16.80 -24.82
C ASN A 468 -10.26 15.27 -24.86
N VAL A 469 -10.19 14.64 -23.69
CA VAL A 469 -10.17 13.18 -23.51
C VAL A 469 -11.57 12.69 -23.14
N PRO A 470 -12.09 11.62 -23.77
CA PRO A 470 -13.38 11.03 -23.42
C PRO A 470 -13.47 10.61 -21.94
N MET A 471 -14.56 10.95 -21.24
CA MET A 471 -14.84 10.47 -19.87
C MET A 471 -15.58 9.13 -19.88
N ILE A 472 -15.08 8.16 -20.67
CA ILE A 472 -15.70 6.83 -20.83
C ILE A 472 -15.85 6.13 -19.48
N ASP A 473 -14.88 6.30 -18.57
CA ASP A 473 -14.90 5.64 -17.28
C ASP A 473 -16.08 6.07 -16.41
N ALA A 474 -16.28 7.38 -16.26
CA ALA A 474 -17.38 7.92 -15.47
C ALA A 474 -18.75 7.54 -16.05
N LEU A 475 -18.88 7.56 -17.39
CA LEU A 475 -20.12 7.15 -18.06
C LEU A 475 -20.40 5.66 -17.88
N ALA A 476 -19.38 4.81 -18.03
CA ALA A 476 -19.50 3.39 -17.78
C ALA A 476 -19.89 3.12 -16.32
N ASP A 477 -19.34 3.87 -15.36
CA ASP A 477 -19.67 3.73 -13.94
C ASP A 477 -21.10 4.18 -13.65
N LEU A 478 -21.56 5.30 -14.23
CA LEU A 478 -22.95 5.76 -14.15
C LEU A 478 -23.93 4.71 -14.68
N ILE A 479 -23.71 4.24 -15.91
CA ILE A 479 -24.60 3.27 -16.56
C ILE A 479 -24.57 1.94 -15.79
N SER A 480 -23.40 1.53 -15.29
CA SER A 480 -23.28 0.31 -14.48
C SER A 480 -24.01 0.42 -13.14
N ALA A 481 -23.90 1.57 -12.47
CA ALA A 481 -24.63 1.82 -11.22
C ALA A 481 -26.14 1.80 -11.47
N LEU A 482 -26.61 2.46 -12.54
CA LEU A 482 -28.01 2.42 -12.95
C LEU A 482 -28.46 0.99 -13.27
N ALA A 483 -27.68 0.21 -14.03
CA ALA A 483 -28.07 -1.16 -14.39
C ALA A 483 -28.19 -2.07 -13.17
N MET A 484 -27.41 -1.82 -12.12
CA MET A 484 -27.53 -2.54 -10.86
C MET A 484 -28.75 -2.12 -10.02
N LEU A 485 -29.23 -0.88 -10.17
CA LEU A 485 -30.40 -0.34 -9.46
C LEU A 485 -31.72 -0.61 -10.22
N SER A 486 -31.74 -0.36 -11.52
CA SER A 486 -32.83 -0.63 -12.47
C SER A 486 -32.26 -0.75 -13.90
N PRO A 487 -32.28 -1.96 -14.51
CA PRO A 487 -31.88 -2.15 -15.90
C PRO A 487 -32.62 -1.24 -16.88
N GLU A 488 -33.91 -0.98 -16.63
CA GLU A 488 -34.75 -0.12 -17.46
C GLU A 488 -34.27 1.34 -17.42
N ALA A 489 -33.95 1.86 -16.23
CA ALA A 489 -33.40 3.20 -16.07
C ALA A 489 -32.03 3.34 -16.75
N ALA A 490 -31.19 2.30 -16.69
CA ALA A 490 -29.90 2.27 -17.38
C ALA A 490 -30.07 2.34 -18.90
N LEU A 491 -31.02 1.58 -19.45
CA LEU A 491 -31.34 1.61 -20.88
C LEU A 491 -31.88 2.98 -21.31
N GLN A 492 -32.79 3.57 -20.52
CA GLN A 492 -33.31 4.93 -20.79
C GLN A 492 -32.20 5.97 -20.76
N CYS A 493 -31.32 5.93 -19.76
CA CYS A 493 -30.17 6.81 -19.66
C CYS A 493 -29.21 6.64 -20.85
N ALA A 494 -28.90 5.39 -21.22
CA ALA A 494 -28.03 5.08 -22.33
C ALA A 494 -28.62 5.55 -23.67
N ALA A 495 -29.93 5.39 -23.88
CA ALA A 495 -30.63 5.86 -25.07
C ALA A 495 -30.67 7.39 -25.16
N ALA A 496 -30.97 8.07 -24.05
CA ALA A 496 -30.95 9.54 -23.98
C ALA A 496 -29.55 10.08 -24.26
N TRP A 497 -28.52 9.51 -23.60
CA TRP A 497 -27.13 9.88 -23.85
C TRP A 497 -26.70 9.62 -25.29
N ARG A 498 -27.03 8.45 -25.85
CA ARG A 498 -26.75 8.11 -27.25
C ARG A 498 -27.40 9.10 -28.22
N SER A 499 -28.62 9.56 -27.94
CA SER A 499 -29.33 10.53 -28.79
C SER A 499 -28.69 11.93 -28.78
N GLY A 500 -28.02 12.29 -27.68
CA GLY A 500 -27.27 13.54 -27.56
C GLY A 500 -25.86 13.49 -28.14
N LEU A 501 -25.33 12.30 -28.43
CA LEU A 501 -24.02 12.11 -29.03
C LEU A 501 -24.06 12.52 -30.52
N PRO A 502 -23.05 13.27 -31.04
CA PRO A 502 -22.99 13.58 -32.46
C PRO A 502 -23.06 12.30 -33.31
N PRO A 503 -23.86 12.26 -34.39
CA PRO A 503 -23.96 11.11 -35.27
C PRO A 503 -22.77 11.05 -36.24
N THR A 504 -21.55 11.24 -35.74
CA THR A 504 -20.30 11.20 -36.50
C THR A 504 -19.56 9.89 -36.23
N LEU A 505 -18.77 9.43 -37.21
CA LEU A 505 -17.94 8.24 -37.04
C LEU A 505 -16.93 8.41 -35.90
N ASP A 506 -16.36 9.60 -35.74
CA ASP A 506 -15.38 9.88 -34.68
C ASP A 506 -16.02 9.75 -33.28
N ALA A 507 -17.23 10.29 -33.08
CA ALA A 507 -17.93 10.14 -31.80
C ALA A 507 -18.22 8.66 -31.48
N VAL A 508 -18.49 7.85 -32.50
CA VAL A 508 -18.70 6.40 -32.31
C VAL A 508 -17.40 5.67 -32.03
N ARG A 509 -16.32 5.99 -32.76
CA ARG A 509 -14.99 5.38 -32.61
C ARG A 509 -14.37 5.70 -31.26
N ASP A 510 -14.48 6.95 -30.82
CA ASP A 510 -13.74 7.45 -29.66
C ASP A 510 -14.53 7.39 -28.36
N ILE A 511 -15.86 7.25 -28.43
CA ILE A 511 -16.72 7.32 -27.23
C ILE A 511 -17.65 6.11 -27.12
N LEU A 512 -18.52 5.87 -28.11
CA LEU A 512 -19.54 4.80 -28.02
C LEU A 512 -18.92 3.40 -28.04
N TYR A 513 -17.98 3.13 -28.95
CA TYR A 513 -17.33 1.82 -29.04
C TYR A 513 -16.51 1.47 -27.78
N PRO A 514 -15.65 2.36 -27.25
CA PRO A 514 -14.96 2.12 -25.99
C PRO A 514 -15.90 1.90 -24.80
N LEU A 515 -17.04 2.60 -24.75
CA LEU A 515 -18.08 2.36 -23.75
C LEU A 515 -18.64 0.94 -23.84
N VAL A 516 -18.95 0.45 -25.05
CA VAL A 516 -19.39 -0.93 -25.28
C VAL A 516 -18.32 -1.92 -24.82
N GLU A 517 -17.05 -1.74 -25.21
CA GLU A 517 -15.95 -2.61 -24.77
C GLU A 517 -15.79 -2.63 -23.24
N LYS A 518 -15.95 -1.48 -22.58
CA LYS A 518 -15.85 -1.39 -21.12
C LYS A 518 -17.00 -2.10 -20.42
N LEU A 519 -18.24 -1.91 -20.87
CA LEU A 519 -19.42 -2.55 -20.32
C LEU A 519 -19.49 -4.05 -20.66
N GLN A 520 -18.91 -4.48 -21.78
CA GLN A 520 -18.85 -5.90 -22.18
C GLN A 520 -18.21 -6.78 -21.09
N ARG A 521 -17.29 -6.24 -20.28
CA ARG A 521 -16.71 -6.95 -19.12
C ARG A 521 -17.76 -7.39 -18.08
N GLN A 522 -19.00 -6.89 -18.16
CA GLN A 522 -20.13 -7.25 -17.31
C GLN A 522 -21.16 -8.14 -18.04
N GLU A 523 -20.86 -8.68 -19.24
CA GLU A 523 -21.82 -9.44 -20.08
C GLU A 523 -22.39 -10.71 -19.41
N SER A 524 -21.71 -11.25 -18.41
CA SER A 524 -22.16 -12.39 -17.62
C SER A 524 -23.33 -12.06 -16.70
N ASP A 525 -23.53 -10.78 -16.39
CA ASP A 525 -24.64 -10.30 -15.59
C ASP A 525 -25.87 -10.03 -16.46
N VAL A 526 -26.95 -10.75 -16.17
CA VAL A 526 -28.21 -10.67 -16.93
C VAL A 526 -28.76 -9.24 -17.01
N ARG A 527 -28.49 -8.41 -15.99
CA ARG A 527 -28.94 -7.02 -15.91
C ARG A 527 -28.36 -6.12 -17.01
N PHE A 528 -27.21 -6.50 -17.56
CA PHE A 528 -26.50 -5.73 -18.58
C PHE A 528 -26.80 -6.18 -20.01
N ARG A 529 -27.43 -7.35 -20.21
CA ARG A 529 -27.55 -7.96 -21.55
C ARG A 529 -28.35 -7.10 -22.52
N GLU A 530 -29.52 -6.62 -22.11
CA GLU A 530 -30.38 -5.79 -22.98
C GLU A 530 -29.74 -4.44 -23.30
N LEU A 531 -29.16 -3.79 -22.28
CA LEU A 531 -28.39 -2.56 -22.42
C LEU A 531 -27.20 -2.72 -23.38
N LEU A 532 -26.42 -3.79 -23.23
CA LEU A 532 -25.28 -4.08 -24.10
C LEU A 532 -25.74 -4.37 -25.53
N ALA A 533 -26.84 -5.11 -25.70
CA ALA A 533 -27.39 -5.40 -27.01
C ALA A 533 -27.85 -4.11 -27.71
N TYR A 534 -28.50 -3.20 -26.99
CA TYR A 534 -28.88 -1.89 -27.49
C TYR A 534 -27.65 -1.07 -27.93
N LEU A 535 -26.69 -0.83 -27.03
CA LEU A 535 -25.51 -0.02 -27.32
C LEU A 535 -24.64 -0.61 -28.44
N ALA A 536 -24.45 -1.94 -28.46
CA ALA A 536 -23.70 -2.61 -29.52
C ALA A 536 -24.43 -2.55 -30.87
N THR A 537 -25.77 -2.61 -30.87
CA THR A 537 -26.58 -2.46 -32.10
C THR A 537 -26.46 -1.05 -32.65
N GLU A 538 -26.64 -0.03 -31.81
CA GLU A 538 -26.49 1.38 -32.18
C GLU A 538 -25.09 1.70 -32.69
N CYS A 539 -24.06 1.20 -32.00
CA CYS A 539 -22.67 1.36 -32.39
C CYS A 539 -22.40 0.74 -33.77
N ARG A 540 -22.83 -0.51 -33.96
CA ARG A 540 -22.66 -1.23 -35.24
C ARG A 540 -23.41 -0.54 -36.37
N ALA A 541 -24.67 -0.18 -36.16
CA ALA A 541 -25.50 0.50 -37.17
C ALA A 541 -24.82 1.79 -37.62
N THR A 542 -24.33 2.61 -36.69
CA THR A 542 -23.68 3.88 -37.04
C THR A 542 -22.36 3.68 -37.80
N LEU A 543 -21.56 2.66 -37.47
CA LEU A 543 -20.34 2.34 -38.23
C LEU A 543 -20.66 1.86 -39.65
N VAL A 544 -21.67 1.01 -39.81
CA VAL A 544 -22.05 0.45 -41.12
C VAL A 544 -22.75 1.50 -41.98
N ASP A 545 -23.79 2.14 -41.46
CA ASP A 545 -24.63 3.10 -42.17
C ASP A 545 -23.91 4.44 -42.39
N GLY A 546 -22.99 4.80 -41.50
CA GLY A 546 -22.12 5.96 -41.62
C GLY A 546 -21.00 5.81 -42.65
N GLY A 547 -20.92 4.66 -43.33
CA GLY A 547 -19.94 4.42 -44.40
C GLY A 547 -18.52 4.14 -43.92
N ALA A 548 -18.30 3.77 -42.65
CA ALA A 548 -16.97 3.48 -42.12
C ALA A 548 -16.25 2.35 -42.87
N LEU A 549 -17.03 1.43 -43.45
CA LEU A 549 -16.54 0.29 -44.23
C LEU A 549 -16.49 0.55 -45.74
N ALA A 550 -16.87 1.76 -46.20
CA ALA A 550 -16.87 2.09 -47.62
C ALA A 550 -15.48 1.86 -48.23
N PRO A 551 -15.40 1.25 -49.44
CA PRO A 551 -14.12 0.98 -50.06
C PRO A 551 -13.41 2.30 -50.36
N LEU A 552 -12.15 2.41 -49.96
CA LEU A 552 -11.31 3.54 -50.32
C LEU A 552 -10.84 3.38 -51.78
N PRO A 553 -10.76 4.46 -52.55
CA PRO A 553 -10.21 4.40 -53.90
C PRO A 553 -8.75 3.94 -53.85
N ALA A 554 -8.34 3.03 -54.73
CA ALA A 554 -6.98 2.51 -54.74
C ALA A 554 -5.97 3.65 -54.92
N PHE A 555 -5.06 3.85 -53.95
CA PHE A 555 -4.02 4.86 -54.01
C PHE A 555 -2.75 4.24 -54.60
N LYS A 556 -2.45 4.57 -55.86
CA LYS A 556 -1.39 3.91 -56.65
C LYS A 556 -0.15 4.79 -56.86
N ASP A 557 -0.19 6.05 -56.44
CA ASP A 557 0.80 7.04 -56.85
C ASP A 557 2.22 6.68 -56.42
N TYR A 558 2.42 6.09 -55.24
CA TYR A 558 3.76 5.66 -54.78
C TYR A 558 4.07 4.19 -55.08
N ALA A 559 3.28 3.49 -55.90
CA ALA A 559 3.59 2.11 -56.25
C ALA A 559 4.70 2.09 -57.31
N ILE A 560 5.79 1.38 -57.02
CA ILE A 560 6.93 1.16 -57.93
C ILE A 560 6.83 -0.30 -58.44
N ALA A 561 5.74 -0.61 -59.14
CA ALA A 561 5.44 -1.99 -59.55
C ALA A 561 6.31 -2.50 -60.72
N ASP A 562 6.86 -1.60 -61.54
CA ASP A 562 7.25 -1.98 -62.91
C ASP A 562 8.77 -1.99 -63.16
N ALA A 563 9.62 -1.70 -62.16
CA ALA A 563 10.96 -1.18 -62.48
C ALA A 563 12.10 -1.51 -61.53
N ILE A 564 11.87 -2.22 -60.42
CA ILE A 564 12.93 -2.58 -59.49
C ILE A 564 12.91 -4.08 -59.26
N ASP A 565 13.83 -4.79 -59.91
CA ASP A 565 14.02 -6.23 -59.72
C ASP A 565 14.73 -6.48 -58.38
N MET A 566 14.01 -7.09 -57.45
CA MET A 566 14.50 -7.44 -56.13
C MET A 566 14.00 -8.83 -55.75
N ASP A 567 14.95 -9.69 -55.41
CA ASP A 567 14.66 -11.05 -54.96
C ASP A 567 14.04 -11.05 -53.56
N ALA A 568 12.70 -11.18 -53.52
CA ALA A 568 11.95 -11.27 -52.27
C ALA A 568 12.31 -12.52 -51.45
N THR A 569 12.92 -13.56 -52.02
CA THR A 569 13.27 -14.79 -51.30
C THR A 569 14.58 -14.68 -50.51
N HIS A 570 15.32 -13.58 -50.66
CA HIS A 570 16.64 -13.42 -50.06
C HIS A 570 16.63 -13.33 -48.52
N CYS A 571 15.76 -12.51 -47.95
CA CYS A 571 15.54 -12.38 -46.51
C CYS A 571 14.25 -11.60 -46.20
N ASP A 572 13.79 -11.61 -44.95
CA ASP A 572 12.56 -10.93 -44.52
C ASP A 572 12.54 -9.43 -44.84
N GLN A 573 13.69 -8.76 -44.78
CA GLN A 573 13.80 -7.34 -45.13
C GLN A 573 13.57 -7.12 -46.62
N CYS A 574 14.00 -8.05 -47.48
CA CYS A 574 13.76 -7.98 -48.92
C CYS A 574 12.29 -8.23 -49.24
N VAL A 575 11.62 -9.14 -48.52
CA VAL A 575 10.16 -9.33 -48.60
C VAL A 575 9.43 -8.04 -48.22
N ALA A 576 9.79 -7.43 -47.09
CA ALA A 576 9.19 -6.19 -46.60
C ALA A 576 9.45 -5.02 -47.57
N PHE A 577 10.65 -4.93 -48.13
CA PHE A 577 11.02 -3.92 -49.12
C PHE A 577 10.24 -4.09 -50.43
N VAL A 578 10.14 -5.29 -50.99
CA VAL A 578 9.32 -5.55 -52.20
C VAL A 578 7.86 -5.20 -51.94
N ARG A 579 7.32 -5.59 -50.77
CA ARG A 579 5.96 -5.20 -50.37
C ARG A 579 5.83 -3.68 -50.30
N PHE A 580 6.77 -2.99 -49.64
CA PHE A 580 6.80 -1.53 -49.57
C PHE A 580 6.80 -0.89 -50.95
N LEU A 581 7.59 -1.39 -51.91
CA LEU A 581 7.60 -0.87 -53.28
C LEU A 581 6.26 -1.05 -53.98
N CYS A 582 5.59 -2.19 -53.81
CA CYS A 582 4.28 -2.46 -54.40
C CYS A 582 3.13 -1.67 -53.74
N THR A 583 3.26 -1.25 -52.48
CA THR A 583 2.22 -0.51 -51.77
C THR A 583 2.17 0.96 -52.22
N GLY A 584 1.06 1.41 -52.79
CA GLY A 584 0.96 2.74 -53.39
C GLY A 584 0.77 3.91 -52.43
N ASN A 585 0.45 3.68 -51.16
CA ASN A 585 0.26 4.71 -50.12
C ASN A 585 1.39 4.78 -49.07
N ALA A 586 2.29 3.79 -49.03
CA ALA A 586 3.43 3.83 -48.14
C ALA A 586 4.55 4.69 -48.74
N THR A 587 4.82 5.84 -48.10
CA THR A 587 5.85 6.80 -48.54
C THR A 587 7.20 6.57 -47.88
N ALA A 588 7.21 5.97 -46.68
CA ALA A 588 8.41 5.66 -45.92
C ALA A 588 8.33 4.29 -45.23
N MET A 589 9.49 3.68 -44.95
CA MET A 589 9.64 2.46 -44.15
C MET A 589 10.89 2.57 -43.28
N ILE A 590 10.81 2.10 -42.03
CA ILE A 590 11.90 2.17 -41.04
C ILE A 590 12.58 0.79 -40.92
N TYR A 591 13.92 0.78 -40.83
CA TYR A 591 14.76 -0.39 -40.59
C TYR A 591 15.55 -0.27 -39.28
N CYS A 592 15.59 -1.36 -38.51
CA CYS A 592 16.39 -1.48 -37.30
C CYS A 592 17.76 -2.13 -37.60
N ASN A 593 18.84 -1.32 -37.57
CA ASN A 593 20.27 -1.62 -37.41
C ASN A 593 20.97 -2.78 -38.16
N SER A 594 20.31 -3.54 -39.03
CA SER A 594 20.95 -4.61 -39.82
C SER A 594 20.55 -4.51 -41.28
N ASP A 595 21.22 -3.68 -42.08
CA ASP A 595 20.80 -3.51 -43.48
C ASP A 595 21.20 -4.69 -44.35
N CYS A 596 20.23 -5.29 -45.04
CA CYS A 596 20.53 -6.14 -46.18
C CYS A 596 21.30 -5.32 -47.24
N SER A 597 22.51 -5.78 -47.59
CA SER A 597 23.37 -5.14 -48.60
C SER A 597 22.71 -5.03 -49.98
N LYS A 598 21.80 -5.95 -50.32
CA LYS A 598 21.01 -5.89 -51.55
C LYS A 598 20.06 -4.70 -51.59
N ILE A 599 19.41 -4.35 -50.47
CA ILE A 599 18.51 -3.19 -50.39
C ILE A 599 19.32 -1.90 -50.60
N LYS A 600 20.48 -1.76 -49.95
CA LYS A 600 21.39 -0.63 -50.15
C LYS A 600 21.82 -0.49 -51.61
N ALA A 601 22.20 -1.61 -52.25
CA ALA A 601 22.59 -1.62 -53.65
C ALA A 601 21.44 -1.19 -54.57
N VAL A 602 20.20 -1.59 -54.29
CA VAL A 602 19.02 -1.17 -55.04
C VAL A 602 18.73 0.31 -54.86
N VAL A 603 18.74 0.83 -53.63
CA VAL A 603 18.54 2.27 -53.37
C VAL A 603 19.59 3.10 -54.10
N ALA A 604 20.86 2.67 -54.07
CA ALA A 604 21.95 3.35 -54.76
C ALA A 604 21.80 3.34 -56.30
N ARG A 605 21.16 2.32 -56.89
CA ARG A 605 20.86 2.26 -58.34
C ARG A 605 19.66 3.12 -58.74
N HIS A 606 18.77 3.44 -57.80
CA HIS A 606 17.55 4.21 -58.06
C HIS A 606 17.45 5.48 -57.19
N PRO A 607 18.47 6.36 -57.19
CA PRO A 607 18.53 7.51 -56.27
C PRO A 607 17.50 8.59 -56.58
N HIS A 608 16.91 8.58 -57.79
CA HIS A 608 15.82 9.45 -58.20
C HIS A 608 14.47 8.95 -57.66
N ARG A 609 14.38 7.68 -57.22
CA ARG A 609 13.13 7.05 -56.76
C ARG A 609 13.09 6.76 -55.28
N LEU A 610 14.25 6.47 -54.69
CA LEU A 610 14.39 6.03 -53.32
C LEU A 610 15.48 6.82 -52.63
N ILE A 611 15.25 7.21 -51.38
CA ILE A 611 16.24 7.84 -50.50
C ILE A 611 16.34 6.99 -49.23
N LEU A 612 17.56 6.68 -48.81
CA LEU A 612 17.81 6.07 -47.51
C LEU A 612 18.53 7.09 -46.63
N THR A 613 17.87 7.55 -45.56
CA THR A 613 18.44 8.49 -44.59
C THR A 613 18.64 7.82 -43.25
N ARG A 614 19.79 8.06 -42.62
CA ARG A 614 20.02 7.67 -41.22
C ARG A 614 19.41 8.72 -40.31
N GLN A 615 18.48 8.30 -39.48
CA GLN A 615 17.84 9.12 -38.45
C GLN A 615 18.41 8.72 -37.08
N ASP A 616 18.56 9.70 -36.20
CA ASP A 616 18.93 9.50 -34.80
C ASP A 616 17.91 10.23 -33.93
N ASN A 617 17.23 9.49 -33.04
CA ASN A 617 16.25 10.04 -32.10
C ASN A 617 16.81 10.21 -30.68
N GLY A 618 18.12 10.10 -30.49
CA GLY A 618 18.80 10.21 -29.19
C GLY A 618 18.82 8.91 -28.38
N TYR A 619 18.00 7.92 -28.73
CA TYR A 619 17.96 6.60 -28.09
C TYR A 619 18.42 5.46 -29.01
N SER A 620 18.28 5.64 -30.33
CA SER A 620 18.69 4.66 -31.33
C SER A 620 18.89 5.31 -32.69
N SER A 621 19.93 4.89 -33.43
CA SER A 621 20.00 5.20 -34.86
C SER A 621 19.15 4.20 -35.65
N TYR A 622 18.33 4.67 -36.57
CA TYR A 622 17.58 3.83 -37.51
C TYR A 622 17.71 4.36 -38.93
N LEU A 623 17.44 3.51 -39.91
CA LEU A 623 17.45 3.91 -41.32
C LEU A 623 16.03 4.05 -41.82
N GLU A 624 15.72 5.21 -42.38
CA GLU A 624 14.44 5.53 -42.97
C GLU A 624 14.57 5.53 -44.48
N LEU A 625 13.87 4.61 -45.14
CA LEU A 625 13.77 4.56 -46.59
C LEU A 625 12.52 5.30 -47.03
N ARG A 626 12.66 6.29 -47.90
CA ARG A 626 11.58 7.11 -48.46
C ARG A 626 11.48 6.94 -49.97
N LYS A 627 10.26 6.94 -50.50
CA LYS A 627 10.00 7.08 -51.93
C LYS A 627 9.98 8.55 -52.31
N GLN A 628 10.68 8.93 -53.36
CA GLN A 628 10.65 10.30 -53.88
C GLN A 628 9.34 10.58 -54.62
N THR A 629 8.86 11.81 -54.51
CA THR A 629 7.71 12.33 -55.25
C THR A 629 8.13 12.83 -56.64
N TRP A 630 7.22 12.71 -57.61
CA TRP A 630 7.44 13.08 -59.01
C TRP A 630 6.31 13.98 -59.49
N PRO A 631 6.54 14.82 -60.53
CA PRO A 631 5.48 15.62 -61.12
C PRO A 631 4.29 14.74 -61.55
N GLY A 632 3.08 15.05 -61.02
CA GLY A 632 1.85 14.31 -61.31
C GLY A 632 1.43 13.28 -60.26
N MET A 633 2.24 13.03 -59.22
CA MET A 633 1.84 12.23 -58.05
C MET A 633 1.16 13.08 -56.98
N ALA A 634 0.27 12.45 -56.20
CA ALA A 634 -0.27 13.01 -54.97
C ALA A 634 0.84 13.38 -53.97
N SER A 635 0.53 14.33 -53.09
CA SER A 635 1.50 14.78 -52.09
C SER A 635 1.75 13.71 -51.02
N ALA A 636 2.86 13.86 -50.28
CA ALA A 636 3.15 12.98 -49.15
C ALA A 636 2.07 13.08 -48.06
N ASP A 637 1.45 14.25 -47.91
CA ASP A 637 0.34 14.48 -46.97
C ASP A 637 -0.93 13.77 -47.42
N ASP A 638 -1.21 13.72 -48.72
CA ASP A 638 -2.35 12.96 -49.29
C ASP A 638 -2.16 11.45 -49.10
N ALA A 639 -0.95 10.94 -49.31
CA ALA A 639 -0.61 9.54 -49.06
C ALA A 639 -0.71 9.19 -47.57
N ALA A 640 -0.21 10.07 -46.69
CA ALA A 640 -0.35 9.90 -45.24
C ALA A 640 -1.83 9.97 -44.81
N ALA A 641 -2.63 10.86 -45.38
CA ALA A 641 -4.06 10.92 -45.13
C ALA A 641 -4.80 9.67 -45.63
N HIS A 642 -4.42 9.14 -46.79
CA HIS A 642 -4.98 7.90 -47.32
C HIS A 642 -4.63 6.69 -46.45
N LEU A 643 -3.37 6.58 -46.02
CA LEU A 643 -2.91 5.53 -45.11
C LEU A 643 -3.67 5.58 -43.77
N ARG A 644 -3.84 6.78 -43.18
CA ARG A 644 -4.66 6.95 -41.96
C ARG A 644 -6.10 6.44 -42.16
N ARG A 645 -6.74 6.77 -43.30
CA ARG A 645 -8.09 6.28 -43.62
C ARG A 645 -8.14 4.77 -43.80
N GLU A 646 -7.14 4.16 -44.44
CA GLU A 646 -7.05 2.70 -44.56
C GLU A 646 -6.92 2.02 -43.19
N ASP A 647 -6.08 2.57 -42.31
CA ASP A 647 -5.91 2.07 -40.96
C ASP A 647 -7.19 2.21 -40.13
N GLU A 648 -7.86 3.37 -40.19
CA GLU A 648 -9.17 3.58 -39.58
C GLU A 648 -10.20 2.58 -40.08
N ARG A 649 -10.31 2.39 -41.40
CA ARG A 649 -11.22 1.42 -42.02
C ARG A 649 -10.93 -0.01 -41.53
N ARG A 650 -9.66 -0.40 -41.44
CA ARG A 650 -9.27 -1.73 -40.93
C ARG A 650 -9.64 -1.90 -39.46
N GLN A 651 -9.45 -0.86 -38.65
CA GLN A 651 -9.91 -0.87 -37.25
C GLN A 651 -11.43 -0.99 -37.19
N ASP A 652 -12.17 -0.26 -38.02
CA ASP A 652 -13.63 -0.31 -38.07
C ASP A 652 -14.14 -1.69 -38.52
N GLU A 653 -13.49 -2.35 -39.48
CA GLU A 653 -13.78 -3.75 -39.84
C GLU A 653 -13.64 -4.67 -38.62
N GLN A 654 -12.58 -4.49 -37.81
CA GLN A 654 -12.39 -5.25 -36.58
C GLN A 654 -13.44 -4.92 -35.51
N ARG A 655 -13.78 -3.64 -35.33
CA ARG A 655 -14.84 -3.17 -34.41
C ARG A 655 -16.18 -3.80 -34.78
N VAL A 656 -16.60 -3.72 -36.05
CA VAL A 656 -17.85 -4.31 -36.55
C VAL A 656 -17.86 -5.84 -36.39
N LYS A 657 -16.73 -6.50 -36.64
CA LYS A 657 -16.60 -7.95 -36.40
C LYS A 657 -16.80 -8.31 -34.93
N LYS A 658 -16.15 -7.58 -34.01
CA LYS A 658 -16.32 -7.77 -32.55
C LYS A 658 -17.76 -7.51 -32.10
N LEU A 659 -18.37 -6.40 -32.55
CA LEU A 659 -19.76 -6.07 -32.23
C LEU A 659 -20.74 -7.12 -32.73
N THR A 660 -20.49 -7.69 -33.92
CA THR A 660 -21.34 -8.75 -34.49
C THR A 660 -21.23 -10.04 -33.67
N ALA A 661 -20.03 -10.41 -33.23
CA ALA A 661 -19.84 -11.55 -32.34
C ALA A 661 -20.54 -11.33 -30.99
N LEU A 662 -20.35 -10.15 -30.39
CA LEU A 662 -21.03 -9.78 -29.14
C LEU A 662 -22.56 -9.87 -29.26
N LEU A 663 -23.14 -9.32 -30.33
CA LEU A 663 -24.59 -9.38 -30.56
C LEU A 663 -25.10 -10.82 -30.75
N ALA A 664 -24.31 -11.69 -31.39
CA ALA A 664 -24.66 -13.11 -31.53
C ALA A 664 -24.65 -13.83 -30.17
N ASP A 665 -23.71 -13.50 -29.29
CA ASP A 665 -23.61 -14.07 -27.93
C ASP A 665 -24.71 -13.53 -26.98
N LEU A 666 -25.16 -12.30 -27.21
CA LEU A 666 -26.24 -11.67 -26.44
C LEU A 666 -27.64 -12.18 -26.84
N ALA A 667 -27.81 -12.69 -28.07
CA ALA A 667 -29.07 -13.26 -28.53
C ALA A 667 -29.55 -14.41 -27.62
N PRO A 668 -30.87 -14.50 -27.33
CA PRO A 668 -31.39 -15.57 -26.49
C PRO A 668 -31.09 -16.92 -27.15
N LYS A 669 -30.30 -17.76 -26.47
CA LYS A 669 -30.12 -19.16 -26.89
C LYS A 669 -31.49 -19.81 -26.83
N VAL A 670 -32.09 -20.06 -27.99
CA VAL A 670 -33.33 -20.83 -28.09
C VAL A 670 -33.04 -22.19 -27.48
N SER A 671 -33.43 -22.37 -26.21
CA SER A 671 -33.32 -23.65 -25.54
C SER A 671 -34.25 -24.60 -26.29
N GLY A 672 -33.65 -25.47 -27.09
CA GLY A 672 -34.35 -26.58 -27.70
C GLY A 672 -34.86 -27.47 -26.59
N SER A 673 -36.08 -27.18 -26.12
CA SER A 673 -36.90 -28.05 -25.30
C SER A 673 -37.18 -29.31 -26.13
N LYS A 674 -36.24 -30.26 -26.10
CA LYS A 674 -36.56 -31.67 -26.35
C LYS A 674 -37.43 -32.11 -25.17
N ARG A 675 -38.74 -31.84 -25.26
CA ARG A 675 -39.75 -32.65 -24.60
C ARG A 675 -39.47 -34.09 -24.98
N ARG A 676 -38.92 -34.87 -24.06
CA ARG A 676 -39.12 -36.32 -24.04
C ARG A 676 -40.62 -36.54 -23.83
N MET A 677 -41.34 -36.74 -24.93
CA MET A 677 -42.51 -37.61 -24.94
C MET A 677 -42.00 -38.94 -25.48
N GLU A 678 -41.83 -39.91 -24.60
CA GLU A 678 -41.78 -41.34 -24.91
C GLU A 678 -42.05 -42.07 -23.59
N ASP A 679 -43.35 -42.16 -23.28
CA ASP A 679 -43.96 -43.34 -22.66
C ASP A 679 -45.04 -43.79 -23.64
N ALA A 680 -44.74 -44.84 -24.40
CA ALA A 680 -45.66 -45.80 -25.02
C ALA A 680 -44.84 -47.03 -25.45
#